data_AF-A0A352L4C7-F1
#
_entry.id   AF-A0A352L4C7-F1
#
_cell.length_a   1.000
_cell.length_b   1.000
_cell.length_c   1.000
_cell.angle_alpha   90.00
_cell.angle_beta   90.00
_cell.angle_gamma   90.00
#
_symmetry.space_group_name_H-M   'P 1'
#
loop_
_entity.id
_entity.type
_entity.pdbx_description
1 polymer ?
#
loop_
_entity_poly.entity_id
_entity_poly.type
_entity_poly.pdbx_seq_one_letter_code
_entity_poly.pdbx_strand_id
1 'polypeptide(L)'
;ATNMAGRGTDIILGGNPEHSAWEELKSRYASRLEVPKSEWDELTRQIAEREGMLTEGKEVSKLGGLHVVGTERHDSRRIDLQLRGRAGRQGDPGSSRFFISLDDKLMRLFAGDTVKRIMQWAGLREGEPIVSPMVTRRIEAAQKKREEQHFDQRKNLLEYDEIMDEQRKRTYSYRQQILDGQDCRGLILKMMYDEIDRYTKHFLAKNYRWESVAALITQKFELEADANAVKGLELAELERWIRDEGERQGITWIQEQLDIHLPEDAESKLDWNWISLTRWANRTFGLSLNDRELRGLERDAIPDFLLEQARAGIARWDLSDFAGLLDELYPERSLVAWANYNFLLGLKPEELKGLDEAGVCRLLKERVQIRYNEKEATFPVSVGMHKFLAGDGQQNERARRETLARWAATRFRIDLNPEEFADHQTNKIFEVLLQVSRDFLARRPSADVVDTKLAEVLRDTPKHRPLSEAQTTALVNWIESELGLGLNASAIRSLNAEQARTEILQGIDQVFRPELRHTERSILLEFLDTAWKEHLYFMGHLRQGIGFVGYAQKDPRTEYKREGRRAFLSMWERIAEQVTQTVFRVEHESPDFVSSLWRITATEHDVAPPPTDSRIENLQTNAPEAGEEGRAVKPIVNAGPRIGRNDDCPCGSGKKYKKCCGR
;
A
#
# COMPACT_ATOMS: atom_id res chain seq x y z
N ALA A 1 -42.86 -9.89 9.85
CA ALA A 1 -41.61 -9.18 9.49
C ALA A 1 -40.49 -10.19 9.31
N THR A 2 -39.93 -10.35 8.10
CA THR A 2 -38.83 -11.29 7.84
C THR A 2 -37.50 -10.69 8.32
N ASN A 3 -36.65 -11.47 9.01
CA ASN A 3 -35.31 -11.06 9.49
C ASN A 3 -35.25 -9.70 10.22
N MET A 4 -36.33 -9.30 10.92
CA MET A 4 -36.48 -7.99 11.59
C MET A 4 -36.68 -6.77 10.67
N ALA A 5 -37.32 -6.94 9.50
CA ALA A 5 -37.79 -5.81 8.68
C ALA A 5 -38.62 -4.80 9.50
N GLY A 6 -38.42 -3.50 9.25
CA GLY A 6 -38.98 -2.42 10.08
C GLY A 6 -38.14 -2.08 11.31
N ARG A 7 -36.82 -2.33 11.29
CA ARG A 7 -35.88 -1.92 12.33
C ARG A 7 -35.73 -0.41 12.36
N GLY A 8 -35.89 0.20 13.55
CA GLY A 8 -35.79 1.65 13.76
C GLY A 8 -37.13 2.40 13.79
N THR A 9 -38.23 1.76 13.35
CA THR A 9 -39.58 2.33 13.48
C THR A 9 -40.31 1.72 14.66
N ASP A 10 -40.90 2.56 15.49
CA ASP A 10 -41.67 2.16 16.67
C ASP A 10 -43.10 1.81 16.27
N ILE A 11 -43.59 0.67 16.79
CA ILE A 11 -44.98 0.25 16.66
C ILE A 11 -45.72 0.84 17.85
N ILE A 12 -46.39 1.97 17.62
CA ILE A 12 -47.22 2.66 18.62
C ILE A 12 -48.65 2.13 18.51
N LEU A 13 -49.28 1.82 19.65
CA LEU A 13 -50.66 1.35 19.68
C LEU A 13 -51.61 2.45 19.16
N GLY A 14 -52.47 2.11 18.20
CA GLY A 14 -53.38 3.07 17.57
C GLY A 14 -52.79 3.88 16.40
N GLY A 15 -51.52 3.66 16.04
CA GLY A 15 -50.87 4.31 14.90
C GLY A 15 -49.71 5.24 15.30
N ASN A 16 -48.82 5.52 14.34
CA ASN A 16 -47.65 6.38 14.55
C ASN A 16 -47.87 7.73 13.83
N PRO A 17 -48.31 8.79 14.55
CA PRO A 17 -48.67 10.07 13.93
C PRO A 17 -47.44 10.79 13.36
N GLU A 18 -46.25 10.61 13.94
CA GLU A 18 -45.00 11.17 13.42
C GLU A 18 -44.63 10.59 12.06
N HIS A 19 -44.87 9.29 11.86
CA HIS A 19 -44.59 8.65 10.58
C HIS A 19 -45.51 9.19 9.48
N SER A 20 -46.82 9.26 9.76
CA SER A 20 -47.82 9.82 8.86
C SER A 20 -47.57 11.30 8.56
N ALA A 21 -47.15 12.09 9.57
CA ALA A 21 -46.77 13.50 9.39
C ALA A 21 -45.58 13.64 8.41
N TRP A 22 -44.56 12.79 8.52
CA TRP A 22 -43.47 12.78 7.54
C TRP A 22 -43.92 12.36 6.14
N GLU A 23 -44.85 11.41 6.04
CA GLU A 23 -45.37 11.00 4.73
C GLU A 23 -46.09 12.12 3.98
N GLU A 24 -46.79 13.01 4.71
CA GLU A 24 -47.41 14.19 4.11
C GLU A 24 -46.36 15.29 3.83
N LEU A 25 -45.38 15.49 4.71
CA LEU A 25 -44.39 16.56 4.61
C LEU A 25 -43.23 16.28 3.64
N LYS A 26 -42.92 15.01 3.33
CA LYS A 26 -41.88 14.64 2.34
C LYS A 26 -42.17 15.16 0.93
N SER A 27 -43.42 15.54 0.66
CA SER A 27 -43.82 16.18 -0.59
C SER A 27 -43.44 17.66 -0.67
N ARG A 28 -43.29 18.33 0.49
CA ARG A 28 -43.01 19.75 0.63
C ARG A 28 -41.56 20.04 1.02
N TYR A 29 -40.95 19.15 1.79
CA TYR A 29 -39.58 19.27 2.28
C TYR A 29 -38.72 18.10 1.79
N ALA A 30 -37.47 18.37 1.41
CA ALA A 30 -36.56 17.35 0.91
C ALA A 30 -36.03 16.46 2.04
N SER A 31 -35.93 16.98 3.26
CA SER A 31 -35.44 16.27 4.45
C SER A 31 -36.24 16.61 5.71
N ARG A 32 -36.34 15.66 6.65
CA ARG A 32 -37.01 15.86 7.95
C ARG A 32 -36.35 16.96 8.78
N LEU A 33 -35.05 17.24 8.56
CA LEU A 33 -34.30 18.29 9.25
C LEU A 33 -34.69 19.71 8.82
N GLU A 34 -35.31 19.86 7.65
CA GLU A 34 -35.72 21.16 7.10
C GLU A 34 -37.11 21.57 7.56
N VAL A 35 -37.86 20.63 8.16
CA VAL A 35 -39.22 20.89 8.64
C VAL A 35 -39.16 21.76 9.91
N PRO A 36 -39.80 22.95 9.92
CA PRO A 36 -39.93 23.75 11.13
C PRO A 36 -40.62 22.95 12.24
N LYS A 37 -40.05 22.96 13.46
CA LYS A 37 -40.56 22.17 14.59
C LYS A 37 -42.03 22.47 14.90
N SER A 38 -42.44 23.73 14.79
CA SER A 38 -43.83 24.13 14.99
C SER A 38 -44.80 23.51 13.98
N GLU A 39 -44.41 23.39 12.72
CA GLU A 39 -45.23 22.75 11.67
C GLU A 39 -45.30 21.24 11.89
N TRP A 40 -44.17 20.63 12.26
CA TRP A 40 -44.09 19.21 12.58
C TRP A 40 -45.00 18.82 13.76
N ASP A 41 -44.89 19.54 14.89
CA ASP A 41 -45.66 19.26 16.10
C ASP A 41 -47.16 19.49 15.88
N GLU A 42 -47.51 20.54 15.14
CA GLU A 42 -48.91 20.85 14.80
C GLU A 42 -49.53 19.77 13.91
N LEU A 43 -48.85 19.39 12.82
CA LEU A 43 -49.37 18.36 11.91
C LEU A 43 -49.47 17.00 12.58
N THR A 44 -48.48 16.63 13.42
CA THR A 44 -48.51 15.39 14.18
C THR A 44 -49.74 15.32 15.10
N ARG A 45 -50.06 16.42 15.79
CA ARG A 45 -51.27 16.52 16.63
C ARG A 45 -52.55 16.43 15.80
N GLN A 46 -52.62 17.16 14.69
CA GLN A 46 -53.79 17.13 13.80
C GLN A 46 -54.06 15.73 13.26
N ILE A 47 -53.01 15.01 12.85
CA ILE A 47 -53.13 13.63 12.36
C ILE A 47 -53.59 12.69 13.48
N ALA A 48 -53.01 12.80 14.67
CA ALA A 48 -53.38 11.98 15.82
C ALA A 48 -54.86 12.15 16.21
N GLU A 49 -55.39 13.37 16.11
CA GLU A 49 -56.80 13.70 16.36
C GLU A 49 -57.70 13.25 15.20
N ARG A 50 -57.31 13.56 13.95
CA ARG A 50 -58.05 13.21 12.72
C ARG A 50 -58.28 11.72 12.60
N GLU A 51 -57.27 10.93 12.91
CA GLU A 51 -57.29 9.47 12.78
C GLU A 51 -57.71 8.77 14.08
N GLY A 52 -58.03 9.51 15.15
CA GLY A 52 -58.48 8.92 16.41
C GLY A 52 -57.43 7.99 17.05
N MET A 53 -56.13 8.20 16.79
CA MET A 53 -55.07 7.27 17.18
C MET A 53 -54.97 7.08 18.70
N LEU A 54 -55.26 8.13 19.47
CA LEU A 54 -55.28 8.05 20.94
C LEU A 54 -56.45 7.22 21.48
N THR A 55 -57.61 7.30 20.82
CA THR A 55 -58.78 6.49 21.19
C THR A 55 -58.58 5.03 20.80
N GLU A 56 -58.11 4.76 19.58
CA GLU A 56 -57.76 3.42 19.12
C GLU A 56 -56.64 2.81 19.96
N GLY A 57 -55.61 3.58 20.31
CA GLY A 57 -54.52 3.12 21.17
C GLY A 57 -55.00 2.66 22.55
N LYS A 58 -55.96 3.37 23.16
CA LYS A 58 -56.59 2.95 24.42
C LYS A 58 -57.45 1.69 24.26
N GLU A 59 -58.14 1.52 23.14
CA GLU A 59 -58.90 0.31 22.84
C GLU A 59 -57.98 -0.90 22.64
N VAL A 60 -56.94 -0.76 21.82
CA VAL A 60 -55.92 -1.79 21.59
C VAL A 60 -55.21 -2.16 22.91
N SER A 61 -54.93 -1.17 23.76
CA SER A 61 -54.38 -1.41 25.10
C SER A 61 -55.31 -2.26 25.97
N LYS A 62 -56.62 -1.96 25.99
CA LYS A 62 -57.63 -2.79 26.69
C LYS A 62 -57.72 -4.21 26.15
N LEU A 63 -57.45 -4.42 24.87
CA LEU A 63 -57.40 -5.75 24.23
C LEU A 63 -56.11 -6.54 24.56
N GLY A 64 -55.19 -5.97 25.36
CA GLY A 64 -53.92 -6.61 25.73
C GLY A 64 -52.72 -6.16 24.91
N GLY A 65 -52.91 -5.14 24.06
CA GLY A 65 -51.86 -4.48 23.28
C GLY A 65 -51.24 -5.35 22.17
N LEU A 66 -50.01 -5.03 21.80
CA LEU A 66 -49.33 -5.70 20.68
C LEU A 66 -48.98 -7.15 21.06
N HIS A 67 -49.44 -8.11 20.24
CA HIS A 67 -49.04 -9.52 20.34
C HIS A 67 -47.94 -9.84 19.31
N VAL A 68 -46.75 -10.17 19.79
CA VAL A 68 -45.61 -10.56 18.95
C VAL A 68 -45.56 -12.07 18.79
N VAL A 69 -45.71 -12.54 17.55
CA VAL A 69 -45.57 -13.95 17.18
C VAL A 69 -44.22 -14.16 16.51
N GLY A 70 -43.33 -14.91 17.16
CA GLY A 70 -42.12 -15.44 16.55
C GLY A 70 -42.41 -16.78 15.88
N THR A 71 -42.14 -16.89 14.59
CA THR A 71 -42.40 -18.11 13.80
C THR A 71 -41.24 -19.10 13.81
N GLU A 72 -40.06 -18.65 14.22
CA GLU A 72 -38.86 -19.46 14.42
C GLU A 72 -37.93 -18.78 15.44
N ARG A 73 -36.84 -19.45 15.79
CA ARG A 73 -35.76 -18.90 16.61
C ARG A 73 -34.61 -18.45 15.73
N HIS A 74 -34.08 -17.26 16.00
CA HIS A 74 -32.84 -16.81 15.37
C HIS A 74 -31.62 -17.54 15.97
N ASP A 75 -30.50 -17.53 15.24
CA ASP A 75 -29.21 -18.04 15.73
C ASP A 75 -28.67 -17.24 16.94
N SER A 76 -29.24 -16.06 17.22
CA SER A 76 -28.91 -15.26 18.40
C SER A 76 -30.14 -14.88 19.21
N ARG A 77 -30.06 -15.11 20.53
CA ARG A 77 -31.08 -14.74 21.52
C ARG A 77 -31.32 -13.23 21.55
N ARG A 78 -30.28 -12.43 21.27
CA ARG A 78 -30.40 -10.97 21.21
C ARG A 78 -31.43 -10.53 20.18
N ILE A 79 -31.50 -11.19 19.02
CA ILE A 79 -32.45 -10.83 17.95
C ILE A 79 -33.87 -11.23 18.34
N ASP A 80 -34.04 -12.39 18.97
CA ASP A 80 -35.33 -12.81 19.52
C ASP A 80 -35.84 -11.82 20.58
N LEU A 81 -34.96 -11.34 21.47
CA LEU A 81 -35.31 -10.33 22.47
C LEU A 81 -35.68 -8.99 21.83
N GLN A 82 -35.03 -8.61 20.73
CA GLN A 82 -35.42 -7.41 19.98
C GLN A 82 -36.82 -7.55 19.37
N LEU A 83 -37.19 -8.74 18.88
CA LEU A 83 -38.53 -8.99 18.37
C LEU A 83 -39.56 -8.90 19.51
N ARG A 84 -39.27 -9.55 20.65
CA ARG A 84 -40.13 -9.48 21.86
C ARG A 84 -40.33 -8.04 22.34
N GLY A 85 -39.25 -7.28 22.40
CA GLY A 85 -39.26 -5.87 22.84
C GLY A 85 -39.97 -4.91 21.90
N ARG A 86 -40.55 -5.40 20.78
CA ARG A 86 -41.50 -4.61 19.99
C ARG A 86 -42.83 -4.43 20.70
N ALA A 87 -43.25 -5.38 21.53
CA ALA A 87 -44.40 -5.26 22.42
C ALA A 87 -43.99 -4.69 23.79
N GLY A 88 -44.95 -4.12 24.50
CA GLY A 88 -44.74 -3.63 25.87
C GLY A 88 -43.86 -2.39 26.00
N ARG A 89 -43.89 -1.50 24.99
CA ARG A 89 -43.10 -0.26 25.00
C ARG A 89 -43.76 0.77 25.90
N GLN A 90 -42.97 1.59 26.59
CA GLN A 90 -43.46 2.64 27.49
C GLN A 90 -44.47 2.17 28.56
N GLY A 91 -44.42 0.89 28.94
CA GLY A 91 -45.35 0.30 29.91
C GLY A 91 -46.69 -0.14 29.33
N ASP A 92 -46.88 -0.09 28.01
CA ASP A 92 -48.07 -0.62 27.34
C ASP A 92 -48.25 -2.12 27.65
N PRO A 93 -49.50 -2.61 27.71
CA PRO A 93 -49.74 -4.06 27.73
C PRO A 93 -49.24 -4.67 26.41
N GLY A 94 -48.76 -5.90 26.50
CA GLY A 94 -48.26 -6.60 25.34
C GLY A 94 -47.89 -8.03 25.70
N SER A 95 -47.83 -8.88 24.70
CA SER A 95 -47.45 -10.27 24.88
C SER A 95 -46.59 -10.76 23.72
N SER A 96 -45.75 -11.77 23.98
CA SER A 96 -44.92 -12.36 22.94
C SER A 96 -44.91 -13.88 23.09
N ARG A 97 -44.99 -14.59 21.95
CA ARG A 97 -44.92 -16.04 21.91
C ARG A 97 -44.13 -16.50 20.71
N PHE A 98 -43.22 -17.45 20.94
CA PHE A 98 -42.43 -18.07 19.88
C PHE A 98 -42.97 -19.48 19.64
N PHE A 99 -43.29 -19.77 18.40
CA PHE A 99 -43.61 -21.11 17.91
C PHE A 99 -42.37 -21.64 17.20
N ILE A 100 -42.02 -22.89 17.49
CA ILE A 100 -40.79 -23.52 17.01
C ILE A 100 -41.17 -24.92 16.56
N SER A 101 -40.69 -25.31 15.40
CA SER A 101 -40.78 -26.69 14.92
C SER A 101 -39.43 -27.40 15.08
N LEU A 102 -39.47 -28.72 15.25
CA LEU A 102 -38.27 -29.55 15.18
C LEU A 102 -37.63 -29.54 13.79
N ASP A 103 -38.40 -29.15 12.76
CA ASP A 103 -37.90 -29.00 11.39
C ASP A 103 -37.31 -27.62 11.11
N ASP A 104 -37.27 -26.72 12.09
CA ASP A 104 -36.63 -25.41 11.93
C ASP A 104 -35.11 -25.56 11.77
N LYS A 105 -34.49 -24.61 11.05
CA LYS A 105 -33.06 -24.64 10.74
C LYS A 105 -32.18 -24.81 11.99
N LEU A 106 -32.48 -24.06 13.05
CA LEU A 106 -31.76 -24.17 14.32
C LEU A 106 -31.91 -25.59 14.91
N MET A 107 -33.11 -26.15 14.89
CA MET A 107 -33.37 -27.48 15.42
C MET A 107 -32.69 -28.56 14.58
N ARG A 108 -32.70 -28.49 13.25
CA ARG A 108 -31.97 -29.44 12.39
C ARG A 108 -30.48 -29.51 12.69
N LEU A 109 -29.89 -28.41 13.16
CA LEU A 109 -28.45 -28.32 13.45
C LEU A 109 -28.06 -28.89 14.82
N PHE A 110 -29.01 -29.07 15.75
CA PHE A 110 -28.74 -29.51 17.15
C PHE A 110 -29.62 -30.65 17.65
N ALA A 111 -30.87 -30.73 17.18
CA ALA A 111 -31.76 -31.86 17.33
C ALA A 111 -31.54 -32.80 16.13
N GLY A 112 -30.54 -33.67 16.23
CA GLY A 112 -30.43 -34.82 15.32
C GLY A 112 -31.58 -35.81 15.51
N ASP A 113 -31.49 -36.97 14.84
CA ASP A 113 -32.51 -38.04 14.88
C ASP A 113 -32.85 -38.57 16.27
N THR A 114 -31.99 -38.33 17.26
CA THR A 114 -32.16 -38.79 18.64
C THR A 114 -33.28 -38.04 19.37
N VAL A 115 -33.41 -36.73 19.15
CA VAL A 115 -34.49 -35.94 19.77
C VAL A 115 -35.84 -36.30 19.14
N LYS A 116 -35.87 -36.46 17.81
CA LYS A 116 -37.04 -36.96 17.07
C LYS A 116 -37.47 -38.35 17.57
N ARG A 117 -36.53 -39.29 17.76
CA ARG A 117 -36.79 -40.64 18.30
C ARG A 117 -37.33 -40.63 19.73
N ILE A 118 -36.77 -39.81 20.63
CA ILE A 118 -37.24 -39.70 22.02
C ILE A 118 -38.69 -39.19 22.08
N MET A 119 -39.06 -38.28 21.17
CA MET A 119 -40.42 -37.71 21.12
C MET A 119 -41.44 -38.67 20.51
N GLN A 120 -41.03 -39.45 19.51
CA GLN A 120 -41.82 -40.56 18.97
C GLN A 120 -42.06 -41.65 20.04
N TRP A 121 -41.03 -41.98 20.83
CA TRP A 121 -41.14 -42.94 21.93
C TRP A 121 -42.04 -42.44 23.07
N ALA A 122 -42.06 -41.13 23.32
CA ALA A 122 -42.91 -40.49 24.33
C ALA A 122 -44.41 -40.41 23.94
N GLY A 123 -44.81 -40.89 22.75
CA GLY A 123 -46.20 -40.98 22.33
C GLY A 123 -46.88 -39.65 21.99
N LEU A 124 -46.09 -38.59 21.76
CA LEU A 124 -46.59 -37.27 21.37
C LEU A 124 -47.18 -37.32 19.95
N ARG A 125 -48.43 -36.88 19.79
CA ARG A 125 -49.12 -36.88 18.49
C ARG A 125 -48.84 -35.60 17.71
N GLU A 126 -48.83 -35.71 16.38
CA GLU A 126 -48.68 -34.56 15.49
C GLU A 126 -49.84 -33.57 15.70
N GLY A 127 -49.51 -32.31 16.03
CA GLY A 127 -50.48 -31.27 16.38
C GLY A 127 -50.60 -30.95 17.88
N GLU A 128 -50.00 -31.74 18.78
CA GLU A 128 -49.98 -31.44 20.22
C GLU A 128 -48.79 -30.54 20.60
N PRO A 129 -49.01 -29.40 21.30
CA PRO A 129 -47.93 -28.49 21.67
C PRO A 129 -47.06 -29.09 22.78
N ILE A 130 -45.76 -29.22 22.51
CA ILE A 130 -44.78 -29.62 23.53
C ILE A 130 -44.47 -28.43 24.44
N VAL A 131 -44.97 -28.48 25.68
CA VAL A 131 -44.62 -27.51 26.73
C VAL A 131 -43.75 -28.22 27.77
N SER A 132 -42.44 -28.23 27.54
CA SER A 132 -41.47 -28.87 28.46
C SER A 132 -40.32 -27.94 28.79
N PRO A 133 -40.06 -27.62 30.08
CA PRO A 133 -38.89 -26.85 30.51
C PRO A 133 -37.55 -27.48 30.10
N MET A 134 -37.51 -28.79 29.87
CA MET A 134 -36.30 -29.51 29.42
C MET A 134 -36.01 -29.23 27.95
N VAL A 135 -37.04 -29.23 27.09
CA VAL A 135 -36.90 -28.92 25.66
C VAL A 135 -36.51 -27.46 25.48
N THR A 136 -37.14 -26.54 26.22
CA THR A 136 -36.76 -25.12 26.20
C THR A 136 -35.29 -24.91 26.55
N ARG A 137 -34.78 -25.53 27.63
CA ARG A 137 -33.36 -25.45 28.02
C ARG A 137 -32.40 -25.98 26.94
N ARG A 138 -32.78 -27.04 26.22
CA ARG A 138 -31.95 -27.58 25.12
C ARG A 138 -31.92 -26.64 23.92
N ILE A 139 -33.03 -25.99 23.59
CA ILE A 139 -33.09 -24.98 22.52
C ILE A 139 -32.21 -23.78 22.88
N GLU A 140 -32.26 -23.32 24.14
CA GLU A 140 -31.39 -22.24 24.61
C GLU A 140 -29.90 -22.62 24.54
N ALA A 141 -29.55 -23.86 24.90
CA ALA A 141 -28.18 -24.36 24.77
C ALA A 141 -27.72 -24.43 23.30
N ALA A 142 -28.61 -24.82 22.39
CA ALA A 142 -28.36 -24.82 20.94
C ALA A 142 -28.10 -23.41 20.40
N GLN A 143 -28.93 -22.42 20.79
CA GLN A 143 -28.70 -21.01 20.46
C GLN A 143 -27.37 -20.51 21.02
N LYS A 144 -27.07 -20.78 22.29
CA LYS A 144 -25.80 -20.37 22.91
C LYS A 144 -24.59 -20.92 22.15
N LYS A 145 -24.63 -22.19 21.73
CA LYS A 145 -23.55 -22.81 20.94
C LYS A 145 -23.40 -22.17 19.55
N ARG A 146 -24.49 -21.73 18.90
CA ARG A 146 -24.41 -20.91 17.67
C ARG A 146 -23.78 -19.55 17.92
N GLU A 147 -24.16 -18.89 19.00
CA GLU A 147 -23.59 -17.59 19.37
C GLU A 147 -22.10 -17.69 19.64
N GLU A 148 -21.64 -18.75 20.33
CA GLU A 148 -20.22 -19.07 20.53
C GLU A 148 -19.50 -19.27 19.20
N GLN A 149 -20.06 -20.08 18.27
CA GLN A 149 -19.47 -20.23 16.93
C GLN A 149 -19.34 -18.91 16.17
N HIS A 150 -20.36 -18.06 16.21
CA HIS A 150 -20.30 -16.74 15.59
C HIS A 150 -19.33 -15.79 16.30
N PHE A 151 -19.19 -15.92 17.62
CA PHE A 151 -18.20 -15.19 18.39
C PHE A 151 -16.79 -15.60 17.98
N ASP A 152 -16.50 -16.91 17.89
CA ASP A 152 -15.20 -17.42 17.48
C ASP A 152 -14.85 -17.01 16.04
N GLN A 153 -15.81 -17.08 15.11
CA GLN A 153 -15.62 -16.59 13.74
C GLN A 153 -15.24 -15.11 13.69
N ARG A 154 -15.94 -14.26 14.48
CA ARG A 154 -15.65 -12.83 14.56
C ARG A 154 -14.31 -12.56 15.25
N LYS A 155 -14.00 -13.31 16.30
CA LYS A 155 -12.73 -13.22 17.01
C LYS A 155 -11.58 -13.55 16.06
N ASN A 156 -11.66 -14.67 15.36
CA ASN A 156 -10.65 -15.04 14.37
C ASN A 156 -10.49 -13.95 13.30
N LEU A 157 -11.60 -13.42 12.76
CA LEU A 157 -11.55 -12.33 11.79
C LEU A 157 -10.84 -11.08 12.34
N LEU A 158 -11.15 -10.70 13.58
CA LEU A 158 -10.53 -9.55 14.26
C LEU A 158 -9.03 -9.76 14.45
N GLU A 159 -8.61 -10.95 14.87
CA GLU A 159 -7.19 -11.25 15.11
C GLU A 159 -6.32 -11.13 13.85
N TYR A 160 -6.86 -11.50 12.68
CA TYR A 160 -6.17 -11.27 11.40
C TYR A 160 -6.16 -9.79 10.99
N ASP A 161 -7.23 -9.05 11.32
CA ASP A 161 -7.37 -7.63 11.00
C ASP A 161 -6.48 -6.75 11.89
N GLU A 162 -6.28 -7.09 13.16
CA GLU A 162 -5.39 -6.37 14.10
C GLU A 162 -4.00 -6.13 13.51
N ILE A 163 -3.41 -7.16 12.89
CA ILE A 163 -2.07 -7.07 12.25
C ILE A 163 -2.10 -6.10 11.07
N MET A 164 -3.15 -6.16 10.25
CA MET A 164 -3.32 -5.27 9.11
C MET A 164 -3.59 -3.83 9.55
N ASP A 165 -4.33 -3.64 10.63
CA ASP A 165 -4.65 -2.34 11.20
C ASP A 165 -3.40 -1.64 11.76
N GLU A 166 -2.54 -2.37 12.48
CA GLU A 166 -1.24 -1.85 12.94
C GLU A 166 -0.36 -1.40 11.76
N GLN A 167 -0.23 -2.25 10.73
CA GLN A 167 0.55 -1.94 9.53
C GLN A 167 -0.03 -0.73 8.78
N ARG A 168 -1.36 -0.70 8.60
CA ARG A 168 -2.08 0.40 7.95
C ARG A 168 -1.89 1.71 8.70
N LYS A 169 -2.05 1.72 10.01
CA LYS A 169 -1.83 2.91 10.85
C LYS A 169 -0.43 3.45 10.66
N ARG A 170 0.59 2.60 10.64
CA ARG A 170 1.98 3.03 10.42
C ARG A 170 2.19 3.60 9.01
N THR A 171 1.74 2.91 7.97
CA THR A 171 1.86 3.37 6.57
C THR A 171 1.10 4.68 6.34
N TYR A 172 -0.14 4.77 6.82
CA TYR A 172 -0.98 5.96 6.61
C TYR A 172 -0.50 7.15 7.44
N SER A 173 0.05 6.92 8.63
CA SER A 173 0.68 7.99 9.40
C SER A 173 1.89 8.54 8.66
N TYR A 174 2.75 7.68 8.14
CA TYR A 174 3.91 8.11 7.34
C TYR A 174 3.49 8.85 6.07
N ARG A 175 2.50 8.33 5.34
CA ARG A 175 1.91 8.98 4.17
C ARG A 175 1.33 10.35 4.51
N GLN A 176 0.59 10.46 5.61
CA GLN A 176 -0.03 11.70 6.05
C GLN A 176 1.04 12.73 6.41
N GLN A 177 2.13 12.34 7.08
CA GLN A 177 3.23 13.26 7.38
C GLN A 177 3.85 13.87 6.11
N ILE A 178 4.01 13.07 5.04
CA ILE A 178 4.50 13.56 3.75
C ILE A 178 3.49 14.53 3.10
N LEU A 179 2.19 14.23 3.19
CA LEU A 179 1.11 15.10 2.67
C LEU A 179 0.99 16.41 3.43
N ASP A 180 1.17 16.38 4.75
CA ASP A 180 1.17 17.54 5.65
C ASP A 180 2.45 18.38 5.49
N GLY A 181 3.36 17.98 4.60
CA GLY A 181 4.54 18.75 4.21
C GLY A 181 5.74 18.60 5.15
N GLN A 182 5.88 17.46 5.85
CA GLN A 182 7.09 17.13 6.59
C GLN A 182 8.35 17.26 5.70
N ASP A 183 9.49 17.56 6.32
CA ASP A 183 10.80 17.65 5.67
C ASP A 183 11.19 16.35 4.94
N CYS A 184 10.85 16.27 3.66
CA CYS A 184 11.12 15.13 2.79
C CYS A 184 12.62 14.92 2.55
N ARG A 185 13.41 16.01 2.55
CA ARG A 185 14.88 15.94 2.44
C ARG A 185 15.47 15.24 3.65
N GLY A 186 15.03 15.62 4.85
CA GLY A 186 15.44 14.96 6.08
C GLY A 186 15.09 13.47 6.09
N LEU A 187 13.90 13.10 5.60
CA LEU A 187 13.49 11.70 5.47
C LEU A 187 14.39 10.93 4.49
N ILE A 188 14.65 11.48 3.30
CA ILE A 188 15.48 10.84 2.27
C ILE A 188 16.93 10.70 2.74
N LEU A 189 17.52 11.76 3.31
CA LEU A 189 18.89 11.69 3.85
C LEU A 189 18.99 10.66 4.97
N LYS A 190 17.98 10.56 5.83
CA LYS A 190 17.93 9.52 6.86
C LYS A 190 17.89 8.11 6.24
N MET A 191 17.08 7.89 5.20
CA MET A 191 17.08 6.61 4.46
C MET A 191 18.47 6.27 3.93
N MET A 192 19.16 7.23 3.30
CA MET A 192 20.53 7.05 2.81
C MET A 192 21.50 6.72 3.94
N TYR A 193 21.40 7.38 5.09
CA TYR A 193 22.26 7.14 6.24
C TYR A 193 22.03 5.76 6.86
N ASP A 194 20.76 5.36 7.01
CA ASP A 194 20.38 4.04 7.53
C ASP A 194 20.85 2.92 6.59
N GLU A 195 20.78 3.14 5.27
CA GLU A 195 21.35 2.24 4.26
C GLU A 195 22.87 2.16 4.32
N ILE A 196 23.57 3.30 4.41
CA ILE A 196 25.03 3.33 4.56
C ILE A 196 25.45 2.53 5.79
N ASP A 197 24.82 2.74 6.93
CA ASP A 197 25.16 2.01 8.16
C ASP A 197 24.94 0.51 8.00
N ARG A 198 23.82 0.12 7.39
CA ARG A 198 23.48 -1.28 7.15
C ARG A 198 24.47 -1.95 6.19
N TYR A 199 24.71 -1.36 5.04
CA TYR A 199 25.52 -1.96 3.99
C TYR A 199 27.01 -1.89 4.33
N THR A 200 27.49 -0.84 4.99
CA THR A 200 28.87 -0.80 5.49
C THR A 200 29.12 -1.95 6.46
N LYS A 201 28.21 -2.17 7.41
CA LYS A 201 28.31 -3.31 8.33
C LYS A 201 28.23 -4.66 7.62
N HIS A 202 27.40 -4.78 6.58
CA HIS A 202 27.26 -6.01 5.81
C HIS A 202 28.51 -6.32 4.99
N PHE A 203 28.97 -5.38 4.16
CA PHE A 203 30.12 -5.55 3.29
C PHE A 203 31.43 -5.73 4.08
N LEU A 204 31.64 -4.95 5.15
CA LEU A 204 32.84 -5.04 5.97
C LEU A 204 32.78 -6.16 7.03
N ALA A 205 31.74 -6.99 7.02
CA ALA A 205 31.66 -8.14 7.90
C ALA A 205 32.82 -9.12 7.60
N LYS A 206 33.41 -9.68 8.66
CA LYS A 206 34.55 -10.63 8.54
C LYS A 206 34.28 -11.84 7.64
N ASN A 207 33.02 -12.24 7.53
CA ASN A 207 32.60 -13.39 6.73
C ASN A 207 32.08 -13.01 5.35
N TYR A 208 31.85 -11.72 5.04
CA TYR A 208 31.24 -11.28 3.78
C TYR A 208 31.95 -11.86 2.56
N ARG A 209 33.30 -11.77 2.54
CA ARG A 209 34.13 -12.34 1.46
C ARG A 209 33.84 -13.83 1.24
N TRP A 210 33.81 -14.62 2.31
CA TRP A 210 33.62 -16.06 2.25
C TRP A 210 32.17 -16.44 1.94
N GLU A 211 31.21 -15.65 2.40
CA GLU A 211 29.80 -15.76 2.02
C GLU A 211 29.62 -15.47 0.52
N SER A 212 30.31 -14.48 -0.04
CA SER A 212 30.29 -14.21 -1.49
C SER A 212 30.94 -15.34 -2.29
N VAL A 213 32.04 -15.92 -1.81
CA VAL A 213 32.68 -17.09 -2.44
C VAL A 213 31.72 -18.29 -2.44
N ALA A 214 31.14 -18.63 -1.28
CA ALA A 214 30.17 -19.72 -1.17
C ALA A 214 28.95 -19.49 -2.06
N ALA A 215 28.40 -18.27 -2.08
CA ALA A 215 27.27 -17.91 -2.93
C ALA A 215 27.60 -18.05 -4.42
N LEU A 216 28.80 -17.64 -4.86
CA LEU A 216 29.22 -17.82 -6.26
C LEU A 216 29.39 -19.30 -6.61
N ILE A 217 29.91 -20.13 -5.69
CA ILE A 217 30.03 -21.57 -5.89
C ILE A 217 28.65 -22.20 -6.11
N THR A 218 27.68 -21.86 -5.25
CA THR A 218 26.29 -22.34 -5.37
C THR A 218 25.64 -21.83 -6.65
N GLN A 219 25.85 -20.56 -7.02
CA GLN A 219 25.26 -20.00 -8.24
C GLN A 219 25.85 -20.61 -9.53
N LYS A 220 27.17 -20.83 -9.58
CA LYS A 220 27.87 -21.26 -10.82
C LYS A 220 27.85 -22.77 -11.01
N PHE A 221 27.89 -23.54 -9.92
CA PHE A 221 28.04 -25.01 -9.96
C PHE A 221 26.90 -25.77 -9.28
N GLU A 222 25.89 -25.08 -8.77
CA GLU A 222 24.76 -25.68 -8.01
C GLU A 222 25.21 -26.44 -6.75
N LEU A 223 26.44 -26.20 -6.28
CA LEU A 223 27.01 -26.86 -5.10
C LEU A 223 26.54 -26.22 -3.81
N GLU A 224 26.19 -27.05 -2.82
CA GLU A 224 25.93 -26.60 -1.46
C GLU A 224 27.24 -26.27 -0.77
N ALA A 225 27.60 -24.98 -0.70
CA ALA A 225 28.84 -24.52 -0.07
C ALA A 225 28.52 -23.68 1.18
N ASP A 226 29.20 -23.98 2.29
CA ASP A 226 29.15 -23.17 3.51
C ASP A 226 30.36 -22.24 3.59
N ALA A 227 30.13 -20.99 3.99
CA ALA A 227 31.18 -19.98 4.09
C ALA A 227 32.31 -20.39 5.05
N ASN A 228 32.03 -21.19 6.09
CA ASN A 228 33.06 -21.67 7.02
C ASN A 228 33.94 -22.76 6.41
N ALA A 229 33.43 -23.53 5.44
CA ALA A 229 34.19 -24.59 4.77
C ALA A 229 35.26 -24.03 3.84
N VAL A 230 34.98 -22.88 3.21
CA VAL A 230 35.90 -22.20 2.28
C VAL A 230 36.74 -21.12 2.95
N LYS A 231 36.54 -20.88 4.25
CA LYS A 231 37.15 -19.77 4.97
C LYS A 231 38.66 -19.93 5.10
N GLY A 232 39.39 -18.94 4.61
CA GLY A 232 40.85 -18.87 4.73
C GLY A 232 41.59 -19.74 3.72
N LEU A 233 40.89 -20.35 2.75
CA LEU A 233 41.53 -21.10 1.67
C LEU A 233 42.18 -20.14 0.68
N GLU A 234 43.41 -20.45 0.29
CA GLU A 234 44.08 -19.80 -0.84
C GLU A 234 43.47 -20.27 -2.17
N LEU A 235 43.70 -19.55 -3.27
CA LEU A 235 43.08 -19.85 -4.57
C LEU A 235 43.25 -21.32 -4.99
N ALA A 236 44.47 -21.87 -4.90
CA ALA A 236 44.76 -23.26 -5.26
C ALA A 236 44.12 -24.29 -4.30
N GLU A 237 43.84 -23.90 -3.06
CA GLU A 237 43.14 -24.75 -2.10
C GLU A 237 41.64 -24.71 -2.34
N LEU A 238 41.09 -23.53 -2.62
CA LEU A 238 39.70 -23.33 -3.00
C LEU A 238 39.36 -24.08 -4.29
N GLU A 239 40.22 -24.01 -5.30
CA GLU A 239 40.00 -24.72 -6.56
C GLU A 239 39.96 -26.24 -6.36
N ARG A 240 40.84 -26.78 -5.52
CA ARG A 240 40.82 -28.21 -5.16
C ARG A 240 39.55 -28.54 -4.38
N TRP A 241 39.21 -27.73 -3.39
CA TRP A 241 38.01 -27.91 -2.58
C TRP A 241 36.74 -27.93 -3.44
N ILE A 242 36.58 -27.01 -4.40
CA ILE A 242 35.41 -26.96 -5.30
C ILE A 242 35.31 -28.25 -6.13
N ARG A 243 36.45 -28.77 -6.63
CA ARG A 243 36.47 -30.01 -7.41
C ARG A 243 36.13 -31.21 -6.56
N ASP A 244 36.72 -31.32 -5.38
CA ASP A 244 36.48 -32.41 -4.43
C ASP A 244 35.03 -32.39 -3.91
N GLU A 245 34.47 -31.21 -3.66
CA GLU A 245 33.07 -31.04 -3.27
C GLU A 245 32.13 -31.36 -4.43
N GLY A 246 32.48 -30.95 -5.65
CA GLY A 246 31.78 -31.30 -6.88
C GLY A 246 31.68 -32.80 -7.10
N GLU A 247 32.77 -33.53 -6.87
CA GLU A 247 32.75 -34.99 -6.93
C GLU A 247 31.88 -35.59 -5.82
N ARG A 248 32.00 -35.09 -4.60
CA ARG A 248 31.27 -35.63 -3.45
C ARG A 248 29.76 -35.46 -3.59
N GLN A 249 29.29 -34.25 -3.90
CA GLN A 249 27.88 -33.97 -4.10
C GLN A 249 27.37 -34.56 -5.43
N GLY A 250 28.23 -34.62 -6.44
CA GLY A 250 27.94 -35.29 -7.71
C GLY A 250 27.54 -36.76 -7.53
N ILE A 251 28.14 -37.50 -6.59
CA ILE A 251 27.73 -38.87 -6.25
C ILE A 251 26.26 -38.88 -5.80
N THR A 252 25.89 -38.02 -4.86
CA THR A 252 24.52 -37.91 -4.35
C THR A 252 23.55 -37.50 -5.46
N TRP A 253 23.87 -36.48 -6.25
CA TRP A 253 23.02 -36.04 -7.35
C TRP A 253 22.80 -37.13 -8.39
N ILE A 254 23.85 -37.87 -8.76
CA ILE A 254 23.73 -38.97 -9.72
C ILE A 254 22.78 -40.05 -9.17
N GLN A 255 22.89 -40.41 -7.89
CA GLN A 255 22.00 -41.38 -7.26
C GLN A 255 20.55 -40.89 -7.25
N GLU A 256 20.30 -39.66 -6.80
CA GLU A 256 18.95 -39.08 -6.78
C GLU A 256 18.32 -39.03 -8.17
N GLN A 257 19.08 -38.64 -9.19
CA GLN A 257 18.57 -38.58 -10.57
C GLN A 257 18.40 -39.97 -11.19
N LEU A 258 19.22 -40.94 -10.80
CA LEU A 258 19.03 -42.34 -11.17
C LEU A 258 17.71 -42.86 -10.60
N ASP A 259 17.40 -42.61 -9.33
CA ASP A 259 16.14 -43.05 -8.72
C ASP A 259 14.92 -42.37 -9.34
N ILE A 260 15.03 -41.09 -9.73
CA ILE A 260 13.94 -40.34 -10.39
C ILE A 260 13.70 -40.83 -11.82
N HIS A 261 14.75 -41.12 -12.58
CA HIS A 261 14.64 -41.42 -14.02
C HIS A 261 14.67 -42.90 -14.36
N LEU A 262 15.32 -43.71 -13.53
CA LEU A 262 15.46 -45.16 -13.62
C LEU A 262 15.09 -45.81 -12.27
N PRO A 263 13.82 -45.68 -11.83
CA PRO A 263 13.38 -46.23 -10.56
C PRO A 263 13.52 -47.75 -10.51
N GLU A 264 13.94 -48.29 -9.36
CA GLU A 264 14.11 -49.74 -9.16
C GLU A 264 12.78 -50.50 -9.18
N ASP A 265 11.71 -49.84 -8.77
CA ASP A 265 10.34 -50.38 -8.70
C ASP A 265 9.55 -50.22 -10.01
N ALA A 266 10.19 -49.81 -11.09
CA ALA A 266 9.54 -49.72 -12.41
C ALA A 266 9.02 -51.10 -12.88
N GLU A 267 7.77 -51.16 -13.33
CA GLU A 267 7.16 -52.38 -13.89
C GLU A 267 7.88 -52.87 -15.15
N SER A 268 8.48 -51.95 -15.93
CA SER A 268 9.26 -52.26 -17.13
C SER A 268 10.44 -51.30 -17.33
N LYS A 269 11.53 -51.80 -17.91
CA LYS A 269 12.67 -50.97 -18.38
C LYS A 269 12.27 -49.97 -19.49
N LEU A 270 11.08 -50.13 -20.09
CA LEU A 270 10.52 -49.17 -21.04
C LEU A 270 10.07 -47.86 -20.37
N ASP A 271 9.80 -47.89 -19.06
CA ASP A 271 9.39 -46.72 -18.28
C ASP A 271 10.57 -45.83 -17.88
N TRP A 272 11.80 -46.31 -18.09
CA TRP A 272 13.02 -45.56 -17.80
C TRP A 272 13.24 -44.41 -18.78
N ASN A 273 13.51 -43.22 -18.23
CA ASN A 273 13.69 -42.01 -19.01
C ASN A 273 15.18 -41.67 -19.23
N TRP A 274 15.82 -42.45 -20.10
CA TRP A 274 17.23 -42.29 -20.48
C TRP A 274 17.58 -40.91 -21.05
N ILE A 275 16.66 -40.32 -21.82
CA ILE A 275 16.87 -39.03 -22.47
C ILE A 275 16.96 -37.92 -21.42
N SER A 276 16.08 -37.96 -20.40
CA SER A 276 16.11 -36.99 -19.30
C SER A 276 17.37 -37.11 -18.45
N LEU A 277 17.78 -38.33 -18.08
CA LEU A 277 19.01 -38.56 -17.33
C LEU A 277 20.24 -38.05 -18.10
N THR A 278 20.32 -38.34 -19.40
CA THR A 278 21.43 -37.89 -20.25
C THR A 278 21.46 -36.37 -20.40
N ARG A 279 20.29 -35.74 -20.61
CA ARG A 279 20.19 -34.28 -20.70
C ARG A 279 20.59 -33.60 -19.39
N TRP A 280 20.16 -34.15 -18.26
CA TRP A 280 20.57 -33.66 -16.95
C TRP A 280 22.09 -33.77 -16.78
N ALA A 281 22.68 -34.94 -16.99
CA ALA A 281 24.12 -35.16 -16.82
C ALA A 281 24.95 -34.23 -17.73
N ASN A 282 24.53 -34.06 -18.99
CA ASN A 282 25.16 -33.14 -19.93
C ASN A 282 25.08 -31.69 -19.48
N ARG A 283 23.93 -31.25 -18.94
CA ARG A 283 23.73 -29.88 -18.45
C ARG A 283 24.55 -29.60 -17.18
N THR A 284 24.52 -30.52 -16.21
CA THR A 284 25.13 -30.32 -14.88
C THR A 284 26.65 -30.41 -14.93
N PHE A 285 27.20 -31.38 -15.67
CA PHE A 285 28.65 -31.63 -15.70
C PHE A 285 29.34 -31.17 -16.99
N GLY A 286 28.61 -30.58 -17.95
CA GLY A 286 29.16 -30.13 -19.23
C GLY A 286 29.64 -31.29 -20.12
N LEU A 287 28.88 -32.39 -20.13
CA LEU A 287 29.20 -33.61 -20.88
C LEU A 287 28.50 -33.63 -22.25
N SER A 288 28.94 -34.55 -23.10
CA SER A 288 28.36 -34.80 -24.43
C SER A 288 27.93 -36.26 -24.58
N LEU A 289 27.29 -36.81 -23.54
CA LEU A 289 26.81 -38.18 -23.52
C LEU A 289 25.59 -38.36 -24.42
N ASN A 290 25.45 -39.56 -24.96
CA ASN A 290 24.28 -39.99 -25.73
C ASN A 290 23.48 -41.06 -24.96
N ASP A 291 22.16 -41.09 -25.14
CA ASP A 291 21.29 -42.03 -24.43
C ASP A 291 21.62 -43.49 -24.77
N ARG A 292 22.15 -43.74 -25.97
CA ARG A 292 22.64 -45.06 -26.40
C ARG A 292 23.81 -45.57 -25.56
N GLU A 293 24.67 -44.68 -25.07
CA GLU A 293 25.84 -45.05 -24.27
C GLU A 293 25.40 -45.55 -22.88
N LEU A 294 24.40 -44.89 -22.29
CA LEU A 294 23.84 -45.30 -20.99
C LEU A 294 23.00 -46.59 -21.09
N ARG A 295 22.24 -46.77 -22.18
CA ARG A 295 21.44 -47.99 -22.41
C ARG A 295 22.29 -49.26 -22.54
N GLY A 296 23.57 -49.12 -22.87
CA GLY A 296 24.52 -50.23 -22.98
C GLY A 296 25.02 -50.74 -21.64
N LEU A 297 24.73 -50.05 -20.54
CA LEU A 297 25.21 -50.37 -19.19
C LEU A 297 24.10 -50.97 -18.33
N GLU A 298 24.49 -51.83 -17.39
CA GLU A 298 23.59 -52.26 -16.31
C GLU A 298 23.37 -51.11 -15.33
N ARG A 299 22.16 -51.04 -14.73
CA ARG A 299 21.77 -49.93 -13.85
C ARG A 299 22.80 -49.68 -12.75
N ASP A 300 23.30 -50.75 -12.13
CA ASP A 300 24.25 -50.67 -11.01
C ASP A 300 25.63 -50.13 -11.43
N ALA A 301 25.97 -50.22 -12.72
CA ALA A 301 27.21 -49.67 -13.28
C ALA A 301 27.07 -48.22 -13.78
N ILE A 302 25.84 -47.70 -13.90
CA ILE A 302 25.59 -46.32 -14.37
C ILE A 302 26.17 -45.26 -13.41
N PRO A 303 26.02 -45.37 -12.07
CA PRO A 303 26.60 -44.39 -11.15
C PRO A 303 28.11 -44.23 -11.33
N ASP A 304 28.85 -45.34 -11.40
CA ASP A 304 30.31 -45.32 -11.54
C ASP A 304 30.73 -44.73 -12.88
N PHE A 305 30.03 -45.10 -13.96
CA PHE A 305 30.28 -44.54 -15.29
C PHE A 305 30.02 -43.02 -15.33
N LEU A 306 28.86 -42.58 -14.82
CA LEU A 306 28.51 -41.17 -14.77
C LEU A 306 29.46 -40.38 -13.88
N LEU A 307 29.91 -40.97 -12.76
CA LEU A 307 30.88 -40.34 -11.87
C LEU A 307 32.23 -40.13 -12.57
N GLU A 308 32.72 -41.13 -13.31
CA GLU A 308 33.98 -41.00 -14.07
C GLU A 308 33.88 -39.89 -15.14
N GLN A 309 32.76 -39.83 -15.86
CA GLN A 309 32.51 -38.76 -16.83
C GLN A 309 32.37 -37.40 -16.13
N ALA A 310 31.65 -37.35 -15.01
CA ALA A 310 31.48 -36.15 -14.20
C ALA A 310 32.83 -35.61 -13.72
N ARG A 311 33.77 -36.45 -13.26
CA ARG A 311 35.13 -36.03 -12.89
C ARG A 311 35.84 -35.31 -14.03
N ALA A 312 35.75 -35.84 -15.25
CA ALA A 312 36.33 -35.19 -16.44
C ALA A 312 35.62 -33.87 -16.80
N GLY A 313 34.31 -33.75 -16.53
CA GLY A 313 33.55 -32.51 -16.64
C GLY A 313 33.97 -31.46 -15.61
N ILE A 314 33.98 -31.86 -14.33
CA ILE A 314 34.36 -31.05 -13.17
C ILE A 314 35.79 -30.53 -13.34
N ALA A 315 36.72 -31.35 -13.81
CA ALA A 315 38.10 -30.95 -14.08
C ALA A 315 38.21 -29.77 -15.08
N ARG A 316 37.21 -29.59 -15.96
CA ARG A 316 37.15 -28.50 -16.95
C ARG A 316 36.42 -27.26 -16.48
N TRP A 317 35.89 -27.24 -15.25
CA TRP A 317 35.26 -26.04 -14.68
C TRP A 317 36.21 -24.85 -14.66
N ASP A 318 35.68 -23.70 -15.08
CA ASP A 318 36.36 -22.42 -15.04
C ASP A 318 36.22 -21.78 -13.66
N LEU A 319 37.36 -21.61 -12.99
CA LEU A 319 37.47 -21.08 -11.63
C LEU A 319 38.18 -19.71 -11.59
N SER A 320 38.38 -19.07 -12.75
CA SER A 320 39.11 -17.80 -12.85
C SER A 320 38.44 -16.63 -12.09
N ASP A 321 37.12 -16.66 -11.98
CA ASP A 321 36.32 -15.62 -11.28
C ASP A 321 36.63 -15.50 -9.79
N PHE A 322 37.14 -16.57 -9.14
CA PHE A 322 37.38 -16.58 -7.69
C PHE A 322 38.60 -15.76 -7.28
N ALA A 323 39.56 -15.54 -8.18
CA ALA A 323 40.75 -14.75 -7.89
C ALA A 323 40.41 -13.32 -7.43
N GLY A 324 39.39 -12.70 -8.04
CA GLY A 324 38.93 -11.37 -7.66
C GLY A 324 38.19 -11.32 -6.33
N LEU A 325 37.52 -12.41 -5.93
CA LEU A 325 36.81 -12.52 -4.66
C LEU A 325 37.76 -12.72 -3.47
N LEU A 326 38.89 -13.40 -3.70
CA LEU A 326 39.89 -13.66 -2.65
C LEU A 326 40.77 -12.45 -2.34
N ASP A 327 40.73 -11.41 -3.18
CA ASP A 327 41.42 -10.12 -2.96
C ASP A 327 41.07 -9.56 -1.57
N GLU A 328 42.09 -9.11 -0.83
CA GLU A 328 41.90 -8.54 0.49
C GLU A 328 40.97 -7.31 0.48
N LEU A 329 40.99 -6.54 -0.61
CA LEU A 329 40.18 -5.34 -0.80
C LEU A 329 38.80 -5.63 -1.40
N TYR A 330 38.44 -6.90 -1.60
CA TYR A 330 37.12 -7.26 -2.16
C TYR A 330 35.94 -6.63 -1.38
N PRO A 331 35.89 -6.68 -0.03
CA PRO A 331 34.83 -6.03 0.75
C PRO A 331 34.68 -4.53 0.44
N GLU A 332 35.79 -3.80 0.42
CA GLU A 332 35.84 -2.36 0.14
C GLU A 332 35.45 -2.06 -1.30
N ARG A 333 35.88 -2.88 -2.27
CA ARG A 333 35.49 -2.75 -3.68
C ARG A 333 33.99 -2.96 -3.86
N SER A 334 33.41 -3.96 -3.20
CA SER A 334 31.97 -4.22 -3.22
C SER A 334 31.18 -3.08 -2.59
N LEU A 335 31.63 -2.55 -1.45
CA LEU A 335 31.00 -1.39 -0.81
C LEU A 335 31.07 -0.14 -1.69
N VAL A 336 32.22 0.14 -2.32
CA VAL A 336 32.37 1.28 -3.24
C VAL A 336 31.51 1.11 -4.48
N ALA A 337 31.45 -0.09 -5.06
CA ALA A 337 30.59 -0.39 -6.20
C ALA A 337 29.11 -0.14 -5.84
N TRP A 338 28.67 -0.63 -4.68
CA TRP A 338 27.34 -0.38 -4.16
C TRP A 338 27.07 1.11 -3.93
N ALA A 339 27.96 1.83 -3.26
CA ALA A 339 27.76 3.25 -2.94
C ALA A 339 27.75 4.11 -4.21
N ASN A 340 28.59 3.80 -5.20
CA ASN A 340 28.62 4.47 -6.49
C ASN A 340 27.37 4.17 -7.32
N TYR A 341 26.88 2.93 -7.30
CA TYR A 341 25.64 2.58 -7.97
C TYR A 341 24.47 3.35 -7.36
N ASN A 342 24.29 3.31 -6.04
CA ASN A 342 23.12 3.87 -5.38
C ASN A 342 23.13 5.41 -5.31
N PHE A 343 24.29 6.02 -5.04
CA PHE A 343 24.37 7.46 -4.76
C PHE A 343 25.23 8.26 -5.74
N LEU A 344 25.83 7.62 -6.76
CA LEU A 344 26.65 8.29 -7.79
C LEU A 344 27.82 9.11 -7.20
N LEU A 345 28.58 8.53 -6.25
CA LEU A 345 29.61 9.24 -5.49
C LEU A 345 30.97 9.37 -6.19
N GLY A 346 31.25 8.51 -7.18
CA GLY A 346 32.54 8.45 -7.85
C GLY A 346 33.71 8.08 -6.93
N LEU A 347 33.44 7.32 -5.86
CA LEU A 347 34.42 6.85 -4.90
C LEU A 347 35.35 5.81 -5.52
N LYS A 348 36.60 5.81 -5.07
CA LYS A 348 37.57 4.76 -5.39
C LYS A 348 37.85 3.87 -4.17
N PRO A 349 38.12 2.56 -4.36
CA PRO A 349 38.39 1.64 -3.26
C PRO A 349 39.56 2.06 -2.36
N GLU A 350 40.58 2.72 -2.93
CA GLU A 350 41.76 3.16 -2.19
C GLU A 350 41.44 4.23 -1.14
N GLU A 351 40.34 4.97 -1.31
CA GLU A 351 39.89 6.00 -0.36
C GLU A 351 39.37 5.41 0.96
N LEU A 352 38.96 4.13 0.97
CA LEU A 352 38.51 3.44 2.18
C LEU A 352 39.67 2.82 2.96
N LYS A 353 40.87 2.77 2.38
CA LYS A 353 41.99 2.04 2.94
C LYS A 353 42.44 2.63 4.28
N GLY A 354 42.50 1.79 5.30
CA GLY A 354 42.97 2.17 6.64
C GLY A 354 41.93 2.87 7.52
N LEU A 355 40.69 3.01 7.04
CA LEU A 355 39.57 3.46 7.85
C LEU A 355 38.92 2.27 8.58
N ASP A 356 38.46 2.51 9.80
CA ASP A 356 37.59 1.58 10.51
C ASP A 356 36.14 1.71 10.00
N GLU A 357 35.26 0.79 10.39
CA GLU A 357 33.84 0.79 10.00
C GLU A 357 33.17 2.15 10.24
N ALA A 358 33.45 2.78 11.39
CA ALA A 358 32.92 4.09 11.74
C ALA A 358 33.46 5.22 10.85
N GLY A 359 34.75 5.18 10.51
CA GLY A 359 35.39 6.10 9.57
C GLY A 359 34.82 5.97 8.16
N VAL A 360 34.59 4.75 7.69
CA VAL A 360 33.94 4.48 6.40
C VAL A 360 32.52 5.02 6.37
N CYS A 361 31.69 4.73 7.39
CA CYS A 361 30.34 5.28 7.48
C CYS A 361 30.34 6.82 7.44
N ARG A 362 31.26 7.46 8.18
CA ARG A 362 31.36 8.93 8.22
C ARG A 362 31.69 9.50 6.84
N LEU A 363 32.69 8.93 6.16
CA LEU A 363 33.10 9.34 4.82
C LEU A 363 31.95 9.21 3.82
N LEU A 364 31.26 8.07 3.82
CA LEU A 364 30.13 7.82 2.93
C LEU A 364 28.98 8.81 3.18
N LYS A 365 28.63 9.05 4.46
CA LYS A 365 27.58 10.01 4.84
C LYS A 365 27.93 11.44 4.42
N GLU A 366 29.17 11.85 4.62
CA GLU A 366 29.67 13.16 4.18
C GLU A 366 29.61 13.29 2.65
N ARG A 367 30.07 12.27 1.92
CA ARG A 367 30.06 12.29 0.45
C ARG A 367 28.64 12.30 -0.12
N VAL A 368 27.72 11.53 0.45
CA VAL A 368 26.29 11.58 0.09
C VAL A 368 25.71 12.96 0.36
N GLN A 369 26.03 13.57 1.50
CA GLN A 369 25.52 14.91 1.82
C GLN A 369 26.01 15.96 0.83
N ILE A 370 27.30 15.93 0.46
CA ILE A 370 27.87 16.82 -0.56
C ILE A 370 27.15 16.59 -1.89
N ARG A 371 27.01 15.33 -2.32
CA ARG A 371 26.38 14.97 -3.59
C ARG A 371 24.90 15.39 -3.65
N TYR A 372 24.19 15.27 -2.53
CA TYR A 372 22.81 15.74 -2.39
C TYR A 372 22.74 17.26 -2.50
N ASN A 373 23.62 18.00 -1.82
CA ASN A 373 23.67 19.47 -1.89
C ASN A 373 23.98 19.95 -3.32
N GLU A 374 24.89 19.26 -4.03
CA GLU A 374 25.15 19.53 -5.45
C GLU A 374 23.92 19.30 -6.32
N LYS A 375 23.13 18.26 -6.01
CA LYS A 375 21.85 17.99 -6.66
C LYS A 375 20.86 19.12 -6.37
N GLU A 376 20.74 19.59 -5.13
CA GLU A 376 19.87 20.73 -4.78
C GLU A 376 20.20 21.98 -5.61
N ALA A 377 21.50 22.25 -5.85
CA ALA A 377 21.94 23.38 -6.66
C ALA A 377 21.70 23.17 -8.17
N THR A 378 21.95 21.96 -8.67
CA THR A 378 21.88 21.64 -10.10
C THR A 378 20.44 21.50 -10.59
N PHE A 379 19.58 20.89 -9.77
CA PHE A 379 18.22 20.51 -10.15
C PHE A 379 17.38 21.67 -10.73
N PRO A 380 17.22 22.84 -10.08
CA PRO A 380 16.42 23.93 -10.64
C PRO A 380 17.00 24.46 -11.96
N VAL A 381 18.32 24.43 -12.14
CA VAL A 381 18.99 24.85 -13.37
C VAL A 381 18.69 23.87 -14.50
N SER A 382 18.84 22.56 -14.27
CA SER A 382 18.48 21.51 -15.23
C SER A 382 17.01 21.62 -15.65
N VAL A 383 16.11 21.81 -14.69
CA VAL A 383 14.66 21.92 -14.90
C VAL A 383 14.30 23.17 -15.73
N GLY A 384 14.97 24.31 -15.47
CA GLY A 384 14.84 25.53 -16.26
C GLY A 384 15.39 25.36 -17.68
N MET A 385 16.60 24.83 -17.82
CA MET A 385 17.22 24.61 -19.12
C MET A 385 16.41 23.66 -19.98
N HIS A 386 15.94 22.54 -19.44
CA HIS A 386 15.07 21.62 -20.17
C HIS A 386 13.80 22.32 -20.65
N LYS A 387 13.11 23.07 -19.78
CA LYS A 387 11.86 23.76 -20.17
C LYS A 387 12.05 24.78 -21.29
N PHE A 388 13.05 25.64 -21.16
CA PHE A 388 13.19 26.80 -22.06
C PHE A 388 14.05 26.48 -23.30
N LEU A 389 14.94 25.50 -23.22
CA LEU A 389 15.86 25.16 -24.30
C LEU A 389 15.53 23.85 -25.02
N ALA A 390 14.66 22.97 -24.48
CA ALA A 390 14.22 21.78 -25.21
C ALA A 390 13.25 22.15 -26.35
N GLY A 391 13.71 22.02 -27.60
CA GLY A 391 12.86 22.11 -28.79
C GLY A 391 13.66 22.25 -30.10
N ASP A 392 13.29 21.46 -31.12
CA ASP A 392 14.04 21.23 -32.37
C ASP A 392 13.99 22.38 -33.42
N GLY A 393 14.22 23.63 -33.02
CA GLY A 393 14.21 24.75 -33.97
C GLY A 393 15.21 25.86 -33.64
N GLN A 394 16.08 26.19 -34.60
CA GLN A 394 16.99 27.36 -34.52
C GLN A 394 16.24 28.70 -34.55
N GLN A 395 15.03 28.74 -35.11
CA GLN A 395 14.19 29.94 -35.08
C GLN A 395 13.68 30.13 -33.64
N ASN A 396 14.09 31.24 -33.00
CA ASN A 396 13.78 31.67 -31.62
C ASN A 396 14.75 31.20 -30.50
N GLU A 397 15.92 30.65 -30.80
CA GLU A 397 16.88 30.24 -29.75
C GLU A 397 17.33 31.41 -28.85
N ARG A 398 17.59 32.58 -29.45
CA ARG A 398 17.93 33.82 -28.72
C ARG A 398 16.83 34.23 -27.72
N ALA A 399 15.59 34.30 -28.19
CA ALA A 399 14.45 34.69 -27.36
C ALA A 399 14.18 33.68 -26.22
N ARG A 400 14.42 32.39 -26.47
CA ARG A 400 14.33 31.33 -25.43
C ARG A 400 15.37 31.52 -24.33
N ARG A 401 16.62 31.84 -24.68
CA ARG A 401 17.69 32.14 -23.71
C ARG A 401 17.41 33.39 -22.89
N GLU A 402 16.90 34.45 -23.51
CA GLU A 402 16.45 35.66 -22.79
C GLU A 402 15.29 35.34 -21.82
N THR A 403 14.35 34.48 -22.23
CA THR A 403 13.24 34.05 -21.39
C THR A 403 13.72 33.22 -20.20
N LEU A 404 14.69 32.33 -20.41
CA LEU A 404 15.37 31.58 -19.34
C LEU A 404 16.04 32.53 -18.34
N ALA A 405 16.74 33.57 -18.81
CA ALA A 405 17.40 34.55 -17.95
C ALA A 405 16.40 35.35 -17.10
N ARG A 406 15.27 35.79 -17.69
CA ARG A 406 14.19 36.46 -16.93
C ARG A 406 13.57 35.55 -15.89
N TRP A 407 13.32 34.29 -16.25
CA TRP A 407 12.84 33.30 -15.29
C TRP A 407 13.84 33.08 -14.14
N ALA A 408 15.12 32.92 -14.45
CA ALA A 408 16.17 32.71 -13.46
C ALA A 408 16.31 33.92 -12.51
N ALA A 409 16.21 35.15 -13.04
CA ALA A 409 16.22 36.37 -12.25
C ALA A 409 15.12 36.35 -11.17
N THR A 410 13.88 35.99 -11.57
CA THR A 410 12.75 35.85 -10.64
C THR A 410 12.95 34.68 -9.68
N ARG A 411 13.36 33.50 -10.18
CA ARG A 411 13.50 32.27 -9.39
C ARG A 411 14.55 32.37 -8.30
N PHE A 412 15.69 32.98 -8.62
CA PHE A 412 16.82 33.13 -7.70
C PHE A 412 16.86 34.51 -7.02
N ARG A 413 15.86 35.36 -7.27
CA ARG A 413 15.73 36.71 -6.70
C ARG A 413 17.02 37.54 -6.89
N ILE A 414 17.50 37.57 -8.12
CA ILE A 414 18.68 38.34 -8.52
C ILE A 414 18.40 39.09 -9.81
N ASP A 415 19.15 40.17 -10.03
CA ASP A 415 19.12 40.89 -11.30
C ASP A 415 20.08 40.20 -12.29
N LEU A 416 19.53 39.68 -13.39
CA LEU A 416 20.29 39.15 -14.52
C LEU A 416 19.98 39.98 -15.76
N ASN A 417 21.01 40.33 -16.54
CA ASN A 417 20.84 40.98 -17.83
C ASN A 417 20.45 39.93 -18.90
N PRO A 418 19.23 39.95 -19.46
CA PRO A 418 18.81 38.93 -20.42
C PRO A 418 19.61 38.95 -21.73
N GLU A 419 20.15 40.11 -22.13
CA GLU A 419 20.91 40.27 -23.37
C GLU A 419 22.25 39.52 -23.33
N GLU A 420 22.88 39.40 -22.16
CA GLU A 420 24.13 38.64 -22.00
C GLU A 420 23.94 37.14 -22.23
N PHE A 421 22.74 36.62 -21.96
CA PHE A 421 22.41 35.20 -22.14
C PHE A 421 22.07 34.85 -23.59
N ALA A 422 21.71 35.83 -24.42
CA ALA A 422 21.42 35.63 -25.83
C ALA A 422 22.60 34.99 -26.58
N ASP A 423 23.80 35.49 -26.32
CA ASP A 423 25.00 35.17 -27.11
C ASP A 423 25.87 34.06 -26.48
N HIS A 424 25.57 33.63 -25.26
CA HIS A 424 26.32 32.57 -24.58
C HIS A 424 26.01 31.16 -25.11
N GLN A 425 27.01 30.28 -25.08
CA GLN A 425 26.82 28.84 -25.33
C GLN A 425 26.04 28.20 -24.17
N THR A 426 25.28 27.14 -24.46
CA THR A 426 24.44 26.40 -23.49
C THR A 426 25.22 25.96 -22.24
N ASN A 427 26.45 25.47 -22.39
CA ASN A 427 27.30 25.08 -21.25
C ASN A 427 27.68 26.29 -20.38
N LYS A 428 27.94 27.44 -21.01
CA LYS A 428 28.27 28.66 -20.27
C LYS A 428 27.06 29.19 -19.50
N ILE A 429 25.87 29.12 -20.10
CA ILE A 429 24.61 29.45 -19.43
C ILE A 429 24.39 28.55 -18.21
N PHE A 430 24.60 27.24 -18.35
CA PHE A 430 24.50 26.29 -17.25
C PHE A 430 25.46 26.65 -16.10
N GLU A 431 26.74 26.91 -16.38
CA GLU A 431 27.73 27.29 -15.36
C GLU A 431 27.32 28.56 -14.60
N VAL A 432 26.88 29.60 -15.31
CA VAL A 432 26.45 30.87 -14.70
C VAL A 432 25.23 30.66 -13.81
N LEU A 433 24.20 29.96 -14.32
CA LEU A 433 23.00 29.67 -13.55
C LEU A 433 23.27 28.74 -12.36
N LEU A 434 24.20 27.79 -12.49
CA LEU A 434 24.61 26.93 -11.39
C LEU A 434 25.28 27.71 -10.27
N GLN A 435 26.16 28.67 -10.61
CA GLN A 435 26.76 29.54 -9.60
C GLN A 435 25.72 30.40 -8.90
N VAL A 436 24.80 31.00 -9.66
CA VAL A 436 23.65 31.75 -9.12
C VAL A 436 22.82 30.88 -8.17
N SER A 437 22.52 29.64 -8.57
CA SER A 437 21.76 28.70 -7.74
C SER A 437 22.48 28.36 -6.44
N ARG A 438 23.81 28.14 -6.48
CA ARG A 438 24.63 27.93 -5.29
C ARG A 438 24.62 29.12 -4.36
N ASP A 439 24.82 30.33 -4.89
CA ASP A 439 24.84 31.57 -4.10
C ASP A 439 23.48 31.85 -3.48
N PHE A 440 22.39 31.52 -4.18
CA PHE A 440 21.03 31.61 -3.67
C PHE A 440 20.79 30.60 -2.53
N LEU A 441 21.15 29.33 -2.73
CA LEU A 441 20.99 28.29 -1.71
C LEU A 441 21.90 28.52 -0.48
N ALA A 442 23.05 29.17 -0.64
CA ALA A 442 23.93 29.52 0.47
C ALA A 442 23.28 30.52 1.46
N ARG A 443 22.26 31.27 1.02
CA ARG A 443 21.46 32.16 1.88
C ARG A 443 20.36 31.42 2.64
N ARG A 444 20.12 30.14 2.34
CA ARG A 444 19.09 29.34 3.02
C ARG A 444 19.49 29.16 4.49
N PRO A 445 18.62 29.51 5.45
CA PRO A 445 18.89 29.28 6.87
C PRO A 445 18.92 27.76 7.13
N SER A 446 19.84 27.30 7.97
CA SER A 446 19.83 25.92 8.44
C SER A 446 18.65 25.68 9.38
N ALA A 447 18.21 24.42 9.48
CA ALA A 447 17.18 24.03 10.44
C ALA A 447 17.55 24.41 11.88
N ASP A 448 18.83 24.33 12.25
CA ASP A 448 19.32 24.69 13.59
C ASP A 448 19.13 26.19 13.89
N VAL A 449 19.27 27.07 12.90
CA VAL A 449 19.01 28.52 13.07
C VAL A 449 17.52 28.75 13.33
N VAL A 450 16.65 28.07 12.57
CA VAL A 450 15.20 28.12 12.76
C VAL A 450 14.83 27.60 14.16
N ASP A 451 15.41 26.48 14.57
CA ASP A 451 15.16 25.84 15.87
C ASP A 451 15.64 26.71 17.03
N THR A 452 16.80 27.34 16.89
CA THR A 452 17.32 28.29 17.89
C THR A 452 16.39 29.48 18.04
N LYS A 453 15.89 30.03 16.91
CA LYS A 453 14.98 31.17 16.94
C LYS A 453 13.61 30.82 17.52
N LEU A 454 13.09 29.64 17.18
CA LEU A 454 11.87 29.12 17.78
C LEU A 454 12.03 28.90 19.28
N ALA A 455 13.16 28.34 19.74
CA ALA A 455 13.43 28.16 21.16
C ALA A 455 13.55 29.51 21.90
N GLU A 456 14.06 30.55 21.25
CA GLU A 456 14.09 31.92 21.79
C GLU A 456 12.69 32.50 21.97
N VAL A 457 11.84 32.42 20.93
CA VAL A 457 10.49 33.03 20.92
C VAL A 457 9.47 32.22 21.73
N LEU A 458 9.64 30.90 21.82
CA LEU A 458 8.68 29.95 22.39
C LEU A 458 9.09 29.39 23.75
N ARG A 459 10.09 30.00 24.41
CA ARG A 459 10.74 29.50 25.63
C ARG A 459 9.79 29.03 26.74
N ASP A 460 8.63 29.68 26.89
CA ASP A 460 7.62 29.39 27.93
C ASP A 460 6.26 28.90 27.38
N THR A 461 6.20 28.48 26.11
CA THR A 461 4.95 28.04 25.47
C THR A 461 4.69 26.56 25.71
N PRO A 462 3.52 26.16 26.27
CA PRO A 462 3.15 24.75 26.36
C PRO A 462 3.01 24.13 24.97
N LYS A 463 3.53 22.90 24.78
CA LYS A 463 3.58 22.22 23.47
C LYS A 463 2.27 22.16 22.69
N HIS A 464 1.13 22.11 23.37
CA HIS A 464 -0.20 21.95 22.74
C HIS A 464 -0.98 23.26 22.62
N ARG A 465 -0.42 24.39 23.05
CA ARG A 465 -1.13 25.67 23.02
C ARG A 465 -0.85 26.42 21.71
N PRO A 466 -1.85 27.08 21.12
CA PRO A 466 -1.64 28.00 20.01
C PRO A 466 -0.70 29.15 20.39
N LEU A 467 -0.04 29.72 19.39
CA LEU A 467 0.87 30.84 19.52
C LEU A 467 0.16 32.12 19.97
N SER A 468 0.83 32.91 20.82
CA SER A 468 0.36 34.25 21.16
C SER A 468 0.58 35.24 19.99
N GLU A 469 -0.13 36.36 20.02
CA GLU A 469 0.00 37.42 19.03
C GLU A 469 1.43 37.99 18.98
N ALA A 470 2.03 38.26 20.14
CA ALA A 470 3.41 38.76 20.24
C ALA A 470 4.43 37.78 19.63
N GLN A 471 4.26 36.48 19.88
CA GLN A 471 5.13 35.44 19.31
C GLN A 471 4.96 35.31 17.81
N THR A 472 3.72 35.39 17.32
CA THR A 472 3.40 35.33 15.90
C THR A 472 4.05 36.51 15.17
N THR A 473 3.90 37.72 15.69
CA THR A 473 4.51 38.93 15.11
C THR A 473 6.04 38.87 15.12
N ALA A 474 6.64 38.37 16.20
CA ALA A 474 8.09 38.20 16.27
C ALA A 474 8.63 37.22 15.22
N LEU A 475 7.94 36.09 15.01
CA LEU A 475 8.32 35.10 13.99
C LEU A 475 8.11 35.63 12.57
N VAL A 476 6.99 36.28 12.29
CA VAL A 476 6.70 36.86 10.97
C VAL A 476 7.72 37.95 10.63
N ASN A 477 8.01 38.87 11.56
CA ASN A 477 8.99 39.93 11.32
C ASN A 477 10.40 39.37 11.09
N TRP A 478 10.78 38.33 11.85
CA TRP A 478 12.07 37.68 11.66
C TRP A 478 12.16 37.02 10.27
N ILE A 479 11.11 36.31 9.85
CA ILE A 479 11.06 35.65 8.54
C ILE A 479 11.03 36.66 7.39
N GLU A 480 10.30 37.75 7.55
CA GLU A 480 10.25 38.82 6.55
C GLU A 480 11.60 39.54 6.43
N SER A 481 12.27 39.83 7.55
CA SER A 481 13.57 40.53 7.56
C SER A 481 14.73 39.68 7.06
N GLU A 482 14.82 38.40 7.48
CA GLU A 482 15.93 37.52 7.11
C GLU A 482 15.71 36.81 5.77
N LEU A 483 14.46 36.50 5.42
CA LEU A 483 14.15 35.60 4.29
C LEU A 483 13.30 36.26 3.20
N GLY A 484 12.74 37.45 3.46
CA GLY A 484 11.84 38.13 2.53
C GLY A 484 10.63 37.27 2.19
N LEU A 485 10.08 36.55 3.18
CA LEU A 485 8.89 35.70 3.01
C LEU A 485 7.70 36.31 3.74
N GLY A 486 6.64 36.61 3.00
CA GLY A 486 5.37 37.02 3.57
C GLY A 486 4.58 35.80 4.03
N LEU A 487 4.63 35.46 5.32
CA LEU A 487 3.79 34.41 5.89
C LEU A 487 2.47 34.99 6.41
N ASN A 488 1.39 34.21 6.29
CA ASN A 488 0.09 34.61 6.82
C ASN A 488 0.09 34.50 8.36
N ALA A 489 0.18 35.64 9.03
CA ALA A 489 0.18 35.73 10.49
C ALA A 489 -1.06 35.06 11.14
N SER A 490 -2.23 35.11 10.49
CA SER A 490 -3.44 34.49 11.01
C SER A 490 -3.39 32.96 10.98
N ALA A 491 -2.72 32.39 9.97
CA ALA A 491 -2.51 30.96 9.84
C ALA A 491 -1.51 30.46 10.88
N ILE A 492 -0.42 31.18 11.12
CA ILE A 492 0.60 30.80 12.13
C ILE A 492 0.03 30.85 13.55
N ARG A 493 -0.82 31.83 13.87
CA ARG A 493 -1.36 32.02 15.22
C ARG A 493 -2.15 30.82 15.74
N SER A 494 -2.85 30.10 14.87
CA SER A 494 -3.66 28.94 15.25
C SER A 494 -2.83 27.67 15.52
N LEU A 495 -1.54 27.70 15.18
CA LEU A 495 -0.65 26.55 15.26
C LEU A 495 0.03 26.44 16.61
N ASN A 496 0.35 25.20 16.98
CA ASN A 496 1.24 24.91 18.09
C ASN A 496 2.72 25.05 17.67
N ALA A 497 3.64 24.91 18.63
CA ALA A 497 5.07 25.09 18.37
C ALA A 497 5.65 24.14 17.31
N GLU A 498 5.25 22.86 17.31
CA GLU A 498 5.73 21.87 16.33
C GLU A 498 5.15 22.12 14.93
N GLN A 499 3.87 22.50 14.86
CA GLN A 499 3.21 22.87 13.62
C GLN A 499 3.81 24.15 13.02
N ALA A 500 4.05 25.17 13.83
CA ALA A 500 4.69 26.40 13.38
C ALA A 500 6.12 26.16 12.90
N ARG A 501 6.90 25.32 13.60
CA ARG A 501 8.22 24.87 13.11
C ARG A 501 8.11 24.26 11.72
N THR A 502 7.15 23.35 11.54
CA THR A 502 6.94 22.66 10.27
C THR A 502 6.57 23.66 9.17
N GLU A 503 5.59 24.52 9.38
CA GLU A 503 5.17 25.55 8.42
C GLU A 503 6.31 26.50 8.02
N ILE A 504 7.15 26.92 8.96
CA ILE A 504 8.29 27.80 8.67
C ILE A 504 9.32 27.10 7.79
N LEU A 505 9.70 25.86 8.12
CA LEU A 505 10.62 25.06 7.30
C LEU A 505 10.03 24.78 5.92
N GLN A 506 8.73 24.55 5.82
CA GLN A 506 8.03 24.39 4.55
C GLN A 506 8.07 25.67 3.71
N GLY A 507 7.82 26.83 4.33
CA GLY A 507 7.89 28.12 3.65
C GLY A 507 9.30 28.43 3.13
N ILE A 508 10.33 28.11 3.92
CA ILE A 508 11.74 28.19 3.50
C ILE A 508 11.97 27.30 2.29
N ASP A 509 11.59 26.02 2.37
CA ASP A 509 11.80 25.06 1.29
C ASP A 509 11.03 25.42 0.01
N GLN A 510 9.83 26.00 0.13
CA GLN A 510 9.03 26.48 -1.00
C GLN A 510 9.72 27.59 -1.79
N VAL A 511 10.60 28.36 -1.15
CA VAL A 511 11.32 29.45 -1.82
C VAL A 511 12.69 29.01 -2.30
N PHE A 512 13.42 28.27 -1.48
CA PHE A 512 14.79 27.89 -1.82
C PHE A 512 14.83 26.71 -2.80
N ARG A 513 13.95 25.72 -2.64
CA ARG A 513 13.99 24.44 -3.36
C ARG A 513 12.61 23.89 -3.79
N PRO A 514 11.68 24.69 -4.33
CA PRO A 514 10.32 24.23 -4.68
C PRO A 514 10.30 23.02 -5.62
N GLU A 515 11.16 23.01 -6.63
CA GLU A 515 11.17 21.95 -7.65
C GLU A 515 11.61 20.61 -7.06
N LEU A 516 12.71 20.61 -6.29
CA LEU A 516 13.23 19.39 -5.69
C LEU A 516 12.33 18.92 -4.56
N ARG A 517 11.82 19.83 -3.71
CA ARG A 517 10.85 19.50 -2.65
C ARG A 517 9.62 18.76 -3.22
N HIS A 518 9.05 19.28 -4.30
CA HIS A 518 7.92 18.64 -4.94
C HIS A 518 8.29 17.26 -5.48
N THR A 519 9.46 17.15 -6.11
CA THR A 519 9.98 15.88 -6.65
C THR A 519 10.21 14.85 -5.56
N GLU A 520 10.89 15.21 -4.47
CA GLU A 520 11.10 14.38 -3.27
C GLU A 520 9.78 13.84 -2.74
N ARG A 521 8.79 14.72 -2.57
CA ARG A 521 7.45 14.36 -2.07
C ARG A 521 6.73 13.40 -3.01
N SER A 522 6.76 13.67 -4.32
CA SER A 522 6.13 12.82 -5.33
C SER A 522 6.77 11.43 -5.38
N ILE A 523 8.10 11.36 -5.39
CA ILE A 523 8.88 10.11 -5.34
C ILE A 523 8.51 9.30 -4.09
N LEU A 524 8.55 9.93 -2.91
CA LEU A 524 8.22 9.26 -1.65
C LEU A 524 6.79 8.69 -1.65
N LEU A 525 5.81 9.47 -2.10
CA LEU A 525 4.41 9.04 -2.14
C LEU A 525 4.17 7.94 -3.18
N GLU A 526 4.75 8.05 -4.37
CA GLU A 526 4.58 7.08 -5.44
C GLU A 526 5.14 5.70 -5.05
N PHE A 527 6.37 5.65 -4.52
CA PHE A 527 6.97 4.40 -4.07
C PHE A 527 6.24 3.83 -2.85
N LEU A 528 5.82 4.67 -1.90
CA LEU A 528 5.04 4.24 -0.74
C LEU A 528 3.71 3.62 -1.15
N ASP A 529 2.93 4.31 -1.98
CA ASP A 529 1.60 3.87 -2.40
C ASP A 529 1.70 2.59 -3.26
N THR A 530 2.69 2.49 -4.14
CA THR A 530 2.95 1.29 -4.96
C THR A 530 3.34 0.10 -4.09
N ALA A 531 4.34 0.27 -3.22
CA ALA A 531 4.81 -0.80 -2.35
C ALA A 531 3.73 -1.25 -1.36
N TRP A 532 2.92 -0.32 -0.84
CA TRP A 532 1.80 -0.65 0.04
C TRP A 532 0.72 -1.45 -0.69
N LYS A 533 0.38 -1.08 -1.93
CA LYS A 533 -0.58 -1.83 -2.75
C LYS A 533 -0.11 -3.27 -3.00
N GLU A 534 1.17 -3.45 -3.34
CA GLU A 534 1.77 -4.79 -3.50
C GLU A 534 1.74 -5.59 -2.20
N HIS A 535 2.04 -4.94 -1.07
CA HIS A 535 1.96 -5.58 0.24
C HIS A 535 0.52 -5.99 0.60
N LEU A 536 -0.48 -5.16 0.32
CA LEU A 536 -1.89 -5.53 0.49
C LEU A 536 -2.28 -6.75 -0.34
N TYR A 537 -1.79 -6.82 -1.59
CA TYR A 537 -1.99 -7.98 -2.45
C TYR A 537 -1.33 -9.22 -1.84
N PHE A 538 -0.07 -9.13 -1.40
CA PHE A 538 0.63 -10.21 -0.71
C PHE A 538 -0.12 -10.69 0.53
N MET A 539 -0.57 -9.77 1.40
CA MET A 539 -1.32 -10.11 2.61
C MET A 539 -2.67 -10.78 2.29
N GLY A 540 -3.31 -10.40 1.18
CA GLY A 540 -4.49 -11.08 0.65
C GLY A 540 -4.20 -12.55 0.31
N HIS A 541 -3.09 -12.83 -0.39
CA HIS A 541 -2.67 -14.19 -0.73
C HIS A 541 -2.26 -15.00 0.50
N LEU A 542 -1.47 -14.38 1.38
CA LEU A 542 -1.03 -14.98 2.63
C LEU A 542 -2.23 -15.42 3.47
N ARG A 543 -3.25 -14.55 3.60
CA ARG A 543 -4.47 -14.88 4.36
C ARG A 543 -5.25 -16.04 3.75
N GLN A 544 -5.31 -16.17 2.43
CA GLN A 544 -5.97 -17.29 1.75
C GLN A 544 -5.19 -18.60 1.92
N GLY A 545 -3.86 -18.56 1.89
CA GLY A 545 -2.99 -19.74 1.98
C GLY A 545 -2.65 -20.20 3.40
N ILE A 546 -2.71 -19.33 4.41
CA ILE A 546 -2.18 -19.66 5.74
C ILE A 546 -2.92 -20.80 6.44
N GLY A 547 -4.18 -21.07 6.07
CA GLY A 547 -4.94 -22.19 6.60
C GLY A 547 -4.27 -23.55 6.38
N PHE A 548 -3.49 -23.70 5.31
CA PHE A 548 -2.77 -24.95 5.00
C PHE A 548 -1.59 -25.20 5.95
N VAL A 549 -1.07 -24.16 6.62
CA VAL A 549 0.05 -24.30 7.57
C VAL A 549 -0.36 -25.12 8.81
N GLY A 550 -1.66 -25.19 9.10
CA GLY A 550 -2.20 -26.04 10.16
C GLY A 550 -1.92 -27.54 9.96
N TYR A 551 -1.71 -28.00 8.72
CA TYR A 551 -1.32 -29.39 8.45
C TYR A 551 0.07 -29.74 8.97
N ALA A 552 0.96 -28.74 9.10
CA ALA A 552 2.30 -28.90 9.64
C ALA A 552 2.35 -28.74 11.17
N GLN A 553 1.21 -28.82 11.87
CA GLN A 553 1.09 -28.63 13.33
C GLN A 553 1.61 -27.27 13.84
N LYS A 554 1.70 -26.28 12.95
CA LYS A 554 2.03 -24.90 13.30
C LYS A 554 0.75 -24.09 13.42
N ASP A 555 0.72 -23.15 14.35
CA ASP A 555 -0.40 -22.23 14.51
C ASP A 555 -0.45 -21.24 13.31
N PRO A 556 -1.51 -21.29 12.46
CA PRO A 556 -1.63 -20.40 11.30
C PRO A 556 -1.58 -18.92 11.67
N ARG A 557 -2.10 -18.54 12.83
CA ARG A 557 -2.13 -17.14 13.25
C ARG A 557 -0.73 -16.61 13.52
N THR A 558 0.06 -17.37 14.27
CA THR A 558 1.43 -17.00 14.59
C THR A 558 2.28 -16.89 13.32
N GLU A 559 2.12 -17.81 12.37
CA GLU A 559 2.82 -17.77 11.09
C GLU A 559 2.35 -16.61 10.20
N TYR A 560 1.03 -16.32 10.14
CA TYR A 560 0.52 -15.13 9.46
C TYR A 560 1.15 -13.84 10.00
N LYS A 561 1.25 -13.72 11.32
CA LYS A 561 1.88 -12.57 11.98
C LYS A 561 3.36 -12.47 11.65
N ARG A 562 4.08 -13.60 11.66
CA ARG A 562 5.51 -13.67 11.38
C ARG A 562 5.81 -13.30 9.94
N GLU A 563 5.18 -13.96 8.98
CA GLU A 563 5.36 -13.71 7.56
C GLU A 563 4.87 -12.31 7.18
N GLY A 564 3.70 -11.90 7.68
CA GLY A 564 3.17 -10.56 7.45
C GLY A 564 4.07 -9.46 7.99
N ARG A 565 4.71 -9.65 9.15
CA ARG A 565 5.71 -8.70 9.68
C ARG A 565 6.98 -8.68 8.84
N ARG A 566 7.48 -9.85 8.41
CA ARG A 566 8.68 -9.94 7.57
C ARG A 566 8.47 -9.21 6.25
N ALA A 567 7.37 -9.49 5.55
CA ALA A 567 7.01 -8.83 4.30
C ALA A 567 6.85 -7.31 4.49
N PHE A 568 6.19 -6.89 5.57
CA PHE A 568 6.02 -5.47 5.86
C PHE A 568 7.36 -4.75 6.12
N LEU A 569 8.31 -5.36 6.84
CA LEU A 569 9.64 -4.77 7.04
C LEU A 569 10.42 -4.72 5.74
N SER A 570 10.42 -5.79 4.95
CA SER A 570 11.06 -5.84 3.63
C SER A 570 10.49 -4.79 2.68
N MET A 571 9.18 -4.53 2.74
CA MET A 571 8.53 -3.45 1.98
C MET A 571 9.15 -2.08 2.30
N TRP A 572 9.36 -1.76 3.59
CA TRP A 572 9.99 -0.49 3.99
C TRP A 572 11.43 -0.35 3.53
N GLU A 573 12.19 -1.44 3.56
CA GLU A 573 13.57 -1.47 3.11
C GLU A 573 13.66 -1.24 1.60
N ARG A 574 12.77 -1.87 0.84
CA ARG A 574 12.66 -1.65 -0.61
C ARG A 574 12.24 -0.22 -0.95
N ILE A 575 11.31 0.38 -0.18
CA ILE A 575 10.92 1.79 -0.39
C ILE A 575 12.13 2.69 -0.21
N ALA A 576 12.91 2.50 0.86
CA ALA A 576 14.13 3.29 1.09
C ALA A 576 15.09 3.15 -0.10
N GLU A 577 15.42 1.92 -0.49
CA GLU A 577 16.36 1.64 -1.59
C GLU A 577 15.91 2.25 -2.92
N GLN A 578 14.63 2.12 -3.26
CA GLN A 578 14.09 2.70 -4.51
C GLN A 578 14.12 4.23 -4.47
N VAL A 579 13.73 4.84 -3.35
CA VAL A 579 13.73 6.30 -3.20
C VAL A 579 15.15 6.85 -3.29
N THR A 580 16.11 6.26 -2.58
CA THR A 580 17.51 6.75 -2.55
C THR A 580 18.17 6.63 -3.92
N GLN A 581 17.90 5.55 -4.66
CA GLN A 581 18.36 5.33 -6.02
C GLN A 581 17.74 6.32 -7.03
N THR A 582 16.43 6.56 -6.96
CA THR A 582 15.72 7.39 -7.94
C THR A 582 16.00 8.89 -7.76
N VAL A 583 16.17 9.36 -6.52
CA VAL A 583 16.39 10.80 -6.23
C VAL A 583 17.57 11.39 -7.02
N PHE A 584 18.66 10.63 -7.20
CA PHE A 584 19.80 11.13 -7.98
C PHE A 584 19.57 11.06 -9.50
N ARG A 585 18.75 10.12 -9.98
CA ARG A 585 18.58 9.78 -11.42
C ARG A 585 17.39 10.45 -12.11
N VAL A 586 16.43 11.00 -11.35
CA VAL A 586 15.17 11.58 -11.86
C VAL A 586 15.30 12.60 -13.00
N GLU A 587 16.44 13.29 -13.13
CA GLU A 587 16.69 14.24 -14.24
C GLU A 587 16.88 13.56 -15.60
N HIS A 588 17.35 12.31 -15.62
CA HIS A 588 17.71 11.59 -16.85
C HIS A 588 16.62 10.61 -17.29
N GLU A 589 15.85 10.07 -16.35
CA GLU A 589 14.93 8.95 -16.61
C GLU A 589 13.57 9.40 -17.18
N SER A 590 13.18 10.67 -17.02
CA SER A 590 11.84 11.13 -17.42
C SER A 590 11.77 12.62 -17.78
N PRO A 591 12.09 13.01 -19.03
CA PRO A 591 11.92 14.38 -19.54
C PRO A 591 10.47 14.91 -19.37
N ASP A 592 9.47 14.04 -19.54
CA ASP A 592 8.06 14.38 -19.36
C ASP A 592 7.70 14.65 -17.89
N PHE A 593 8.32 13.96 -16.94
CA PHE A 593 8.14 14.23 -15.51
C PHE A 593 8.61 15.65 -15.17
N VAL A 594 9.78 16.05 -15.67
CA VAL A 594 10.31 17.42 -15.52
C VAL A 594 9.33 18.47 -16.08
N SER A 595 8.68 18.17 -17.20
CA SER A 595 7.64 19.04 -17.78
C SER A 595 6.40 19.18 -16.87
N SER A 596 6.02 18.11 -16.16
CA SER A 596 4.85 18.08 -15.28
C SER A 596 5.04 18.87 -13.98
N LEU A 597 6.27 18.93 -13.46
CA LEU A 597 6.64 19.71 -12.26
C LEU A 597 6.29 21.19 -12.43
N TRP A 598 6.46 21.72 -13.65
CA TRP A 598 6.23 23.13 -13.97
C TRP A 598 4.78 23.57 -13.92
N ARG A 599 3.84 22.70 -14.32
CA ARG A 599 2.41 23.02 -14.37
C ARG A 599 1.84 23.29 -12.97
N ILE A 600 2.50 22.78 -11.94
CA ILE A 600 2.08 22.84 -10.54
C ILE A 600 2.75 24.01 -9.81
N THR A 601 4.03 24.30 -10.07
CA THR A 601 4.69 25.51 -9.53
C THR A 601 4.16 26.82 -10.13
N ALA A 602 3.67 26.80 -11.38
CA ALA A 602 3.11 27.99 -12.03
C ALA A 602 1.77 28.42 -11.43
N THR A 603 0.99 27.51 -10.86
CA THR A 603 -0.31 27.83 -10.24
C THR A 603 -0.22 28.65 -8.94
N GLU A 604 0.98 28.82 -8.36
CA GLU A 604 1.16 29.59 -7.11
C GLU A 604 1.72 31.02 -7.31
N HIS A 605 2.24 31.37 -8.49
CA HIS A 605 2.93 32.65 -8.72
C HIS A 605 2.22 33.67 -9.62
N ASP A 606 1.12 33.29 -10.29
CA ASP A 606 0.35 34.26 -11.09
C ASP A 606 -0.76 34.89 -10.25
N VAL A 607 -0.50 36.11 -9.76
CA VAL A 607 -1.59 37.09 -9.56
C VAL A 607 -2.15 37.34 -10.95
N ALA A 608 -3.31 36.74 -11.23
CA ALA A 608 -3.97 36.84 -12.52
C ALA A 608 -4.12 38.32 -12.92
N PRO A 609 -3.59 38.75 -14.10
CA PRO A 609 -3.97 40.03 -14.66
C PRO A 609 -5.49 40.03 -14.91
N PRO A 610 -6.17 41.18 -14.80
CA PRO A 610 -7.61 41.25 -15.01
C PRO A 610 -7.95 40.69 -16.41
N PRO A 611 -9.02 39.89 -16.53
CA PRO A 611 -9.34 39.21 -17.77
C PRO A 611 -9.65 40.26 -18.83
N THR A 612 -8.78 40.35 -19.83
CA THR A 612 -9.10 40.97 -21.11
C THR A 612 -9.82 39.93 -21.96
N ASP A 613 -10.94 40.36 -22.56
CA ASP A 613 -12.00 39.55 -23.20
C ASP A 613 -11.60 38.67 -24.40
N SER A 614 -10.31 38.46 -24.66
CA SER A 614 -9.82 37.76 -25.86
C SER A 614 -9.39 36.31 -25.61
N ARG A 615 -9.77 35.69 -24.48
CA ARG A 615 -9.28 34.36 -24.07
C ARG A 615 -10.32 33.21 -24.06
N ILE A 616 -11.52 33.43 -24.60
CA ILE A 616 -12.56 32.37 -24.68
C ILE A 616 -12.46 31.52 -25.96
N GLU A 617 -11.72 31.94 -27.00
CA GLU A 617 -11.78 31.24 -28.30
C GLU A 617 -10.74 30.15 -28.59
N ASN A 618 -9.72 29.94 -27.74
CA ASN A 618 -8.63 28.98 -28.06
C ASN A 618 -8.38 27.87 -27.02
N LEU A 619 -9.39 27.52 -26.21
CA LEU A 619 -9.31 26.40 -25.25
C LEU A 619 -10.01 25.11 -25.70
N GLN A 620 -10.39 24.98 -26.98
CA GLN A 620 -11.08 23.79 -27.52
C GLN A 620 -10.26 22.91 -28.47
N THR A 621 -8.98 23.16 -28.67
CA THR A 621 -8.14 22.32 -29.54
C THR A 621 -6.87 21.91 -28.80
N ASN A 622 -6.92 20.75 -28.13
CA ASN A 622 -5.82 19.80 -27.93
C ASN A 622 -6.23 18.74 -26.88
N ALA A 623 -6.97 17.74 -27.34
CA ALA A 623 -7.00 16.43 -26.71
C ALA A 623 -6.04 15.51 -27.50
N PRO A 624 -5.15 14.75 -26.84
CA PRO A 624 -4.17 13.90 -27.51
C PRO A 624 -4.82 12.70 -28.21
N GLU A 625 -4.35 12.43 -29.42
CA GLU A 625 -4.61 11.19 -30.16
C GLU A 625 -4.03 10.00 -29.39
N ALA A 626 -4.90 9.06 -29.00
CA ALA A 626 -4.53 7.75 -28.50
C ALA A 626 -5.01 6.69 -29.50
N GLY A 627 -4.06 5.81 -29.87
CA GLY A 627 -4.26 4.68 -30.76
C GLY A 627 -5.32 3.70 -30.28
N GLU A 628 -5.81 2.95 -31.26
CA GLU A 628 -6.81 1.90 -31.15
C GLU A 628 -6.39 0.81 -30.15
N GLU A 629 -7.19 0.61 -29.10
CA GLU A 629 -7.88 -0.63 -28.76
C GLU A 629 -8.46 -0.54 -27.33
N GLY A 630 -9.78 -0.56 -27.24
CA GLY A 630 -10.49 -0.51 -25.96
C GLY A 630 -11.78 0.30 -26.05
N ARG A 631 -12.87 -0.33 -26.50
CA ARG A 631 -14.20 0.29 -26.52
C ARG A 631 -14.64 0.62 -25.08
N ALA A 632 -14.46 1.88 -24.68
CA ALA A 632 -15.14 2.46 -23.52
C ALA A 632 -16.63 2.60 -23.83
N VAL A 633 -17.46 1.83 -23.12
CA VAL A 633 -18.92 1.88 -23.19
C VAL A 633 -19.39 3.22 -22.62
N LYS A 634 -20.00 4.07 -23.46
CA LYS A 634 -20.65 5.30 -23.00
C LYS A 634 -21.90 4.96 -22.17
N PRO A 635 -22.18 5.67 -21.07
CA PRO A 635 -23.46 5.55 -20.38
C PRO A 635 -24.59 5.96 -21.33
N ILE A 636 -25.55 5.05 -21.56
CA ILE A 636 -26.72 5.32 -22.38
C ILE A 636 -27.64 6.27 -21.62
N VAL A 637 -27.71 7.53 -22.06
CA VAL A 637 -28.72 8.49 -21.61
C VAL A 637 -29.98 8.28 -22.44
N ASN A 638 -30.99 7.65 -21.85
CA ASN A 638 -32.28 7.43 -22.50
C ASN A 638 -33.07 8.76 -22.55
N ALA A 639 -33.03 9.47 -23.67
CA ALA A 639 -33.79 10.69 -23.93
C ALA A 639 -35.22 10.44 -24.48
N GLY A 640 -35.80 9.27 -24.20
CA GLY A 640 -37.16 8.92 -24.61
C GLY A 640 -38.17 8.94 -23.46
N PRO A 641 -39.47 9.17 -23.72
CA PRO A 641 -40.50 9.14 -22.69
C PRO A 641 -40.54 7.76 -22.00
N ARG A 642 -40.49 7.76 -20.66
CA ARG A 642 -40.52 6.52 -19.86
C ARG A 642 -41.90 5.87 -19.96
N ILE A 643 -41.97 4.73 -20.64
CA ILE A 643 -43.20 3.94 -20.79
C ILE A 643 -43.52 3.26 -19.45
N GLY A 644 -44.68 3.59 -18.89
CA GLY A 644 -45.17 3.04 -17.64
C GLY A 644 -45.54 1.55 -17.75
N ARG A 645 -45.45 0.83 -16.64
CA ARG A 645 -45.65 -0.64 -16.57
C ARG A 645 -47.04 -1.09 -17.08
N ASN A 646 -48.02 -0.19 -17.11
CA ASN A 646 -49.39 -0.45 -17.57
C ASN A 646 -49.74 0.23 -18.91
N ASP A 647 -48.79 0.92 -19.55
CA ASP A 647 -49.01 1.61 -20.83
C ASP A 647 -48.99 0.61 -21.99
N ASP A 648 -49.51 1.02 -23.14
CA ASP A 648 -49.53 0.20 -24.34
C ASP A 648 -48.12 -0.06 -24.87
N CYS A 649 -47.86 -1.32 -25.22
CA CYS A 649 -46.53 -1.75 -25.59
C CYS A 649 -46.13 -1.19 -26.97
N PRO A 650 -44.97 -0.53 -27.10
CA PRO A 650 -44.54 0.17 -28.32
C PRO A 650 -44.25 -0.76 -29.51
N CYS A 651 -44.27 -2.08 -29.31
CA CYS A 651 -44.12 -3.07 -30.39
C CYS A 651 -45.40 -3.26 -31.24
N GLY A 652 -46.47 -2.51 -30.98
CA GLY A 652 -47.72 -2.56 -31.77
C GLY A 652 -48.59 -3.79 -31.49
N SER A 653 -48.31 -4.54 -30.42
CA SER A 653 -49.02 -5.79 -30.10
C SER A 653 -50.41 -5.62 -29.47
N GLY A 654 -50.84 -4.39 -29.18
CA GLY A 654 -52.12 -4.08 -28.53
C GLY A 654 -52.23 -4.55 -27.07
N LYS A 655 -51.12 -4.94 -26.43
CA LYS A 655 -51.07 -5.42 -25.03
C LYS A 655 -50.29 -4.42 -24.15
N LYS A 656 -50.58 -4.39 -22.84
CA LYS A 656 -49.83 -3.58 -21.85
C LYS A 656 -48.37 -4.05 -21.72
N TYR A 657 -47.43 -3.12 -21.55
CA TYR A 657 -45.98 -3.36 -21.56
C TYR A 657 -45.53 -4.53 -20.65
N LYS A 658 -46.03 -4.61 -19.39
CA LYS A 658 -45.70 -5.70 -18.46
C LYS A 658 -46.09 -7.12 -18.89
N LYS A 659 -46.97 -7.25 -19.89
CA LYS A 659 -47.43 -8.55 -20.42
C LYS A 659 -46.80 -8.87 -21.78
N CYS A 660 -45.93 -8.01 -22.31
CA CYS A 660 -45.27 -8.18 -23.60
C CYS A 660 -43.75 -7.96 -23.46
N CYS A 661 -43.21 -6.82 -23.92
CA CYS A 661 -41.76 -6.56 -23.89
C CYS A 661 -41.19 -6.29 -22.48
N GLY A 662 -42.04 -6.08 -21.47
CA GLY A 662 -41.63 -5.91 -20.07
C GLY A 662 -41.80 -7.17 -19.21
N ARG A 663 -41.83 -8.37 -19.81
CA ARG A 663 -41.81 -9.66 -19.13
C ARG A 663 -40.40 -10.15 -18.84
#